data_AF-H1PS96-F1
#
_entry.id   AF-H1PS96-F1
#
_cell.length_a   1.000
_cell.length_b   1.000
_cell.length_c   1.000
_cell.angle_alpha   90.00
_cell.angle_beta   90.00
_cell.angle_gamma   90.00
#
_symmetry.space_group_name_H-M   'P 1'
#
loop_
_entity.id
_entity.type
_entity.pdbx_description
1 polymer ?
#
loop_
_entity_poly.entity_id
_entity_poly.type
_entity_poly.pdbx_seq_one_letter_code
_entity_poly.pdbx_strand_id
1 'polypeptide(L)'
;MTETYFKTLTEADMFKFNGVIINVTKGTVLTNIIEDISLSYSNNSKSIKSLTASFSIDDTSLITTGDIIEIKAVHKLKEIVILKGKAELQERKLNNSLIHNLQVIVYDEIKDLFSKTVSKDTFAFDNWVYYKNNENNSLLFNIIKELGITVDNVVFEDIRDSQTRLIKIPFMVFTKGNKWIDELETVIDCIKGRMYIDNNNKVVIKGGLYNPEENIICHFNQTNILNSVTQKYSYAKYNGIRKTFDSYSYLENQPCFNLAQKIEVEAGTTPENQNKIMSIKYITDVITQYNLTKATGYYFNELSEKVDVNLIEGTHYDFVSFINSGAQVKFYNPYASKLYIENFEIKGVPVVKYEDNESVVKNTDVETEEQENFPTVNKNKYIQEMQFATEIAEYEYREDCLDGIELSFKSLFCPFVMIGDLIDVVIDDISTPARITNISHTISKTKGFSSEITAVKIDTSVQTFKYNTIESLKSNGEYIETINNLQDQIENIEAPPIDEELLNKLNAKGFIQETQPTATAEGDVWYQPSSKIFKVWKNGTWQTAMEDDIMPALKSSIMAQTGVFRIGSNDTEAGIFFQFDEDTNNPVFGRTDPTNIARIVINKDAGVIIQNANNKLAFNVKNPLKPAEITSQLLMGVTNPEDTKHQGTIFQIGEENTGTYIKLTDGKLKQEVAGTDLANFVDDIGKGKFEINANTQVNGVLEVYSNNKGLISYDGTTQANSTKRIVIKGGEILFQEKG
;
A
#
# COMPACT_ATOMS: atom_id res chain seq x y z
N MET A 1 -31.90 -6.79 -33.92
CA MET A 1 -32.56 -5.67 -34.65
C MET A 1 -31.66 -4.45 -34.52
N THR A 2 -31.75 -3.45 -35.40
CA THR A 2 -30.91 -2.22 -35.37
C THR A 2 -31.81 -0.99 -35.30
N GLU A 3 -31.24 0.19 -35.03
CA GLU A 3 -31.97 1.46 -35.10
C GLU A 3 -32.71 1.63 -36.44
N THR A 4 -32.05 1.28 -37.56
CA THR A 4 -32.65 1.32 -38.90
C THR A 4 -33.93 0.49 -38.98
N TYR A 5 -33.93 -0.69 -38.35
CA TYR A 5 -35.10 -1.53 -38.30
C TYR A 5 -36.18 -0.95 -37.37
N PHE A 6 -35.78 -0.37 -36.25
CA PHE A 6 -36.70 0.28 -35.31
C PHE A 6 -37.46 1.45 -35.96
N LYS A 7 -36.76 2.28 -36.75
CA LYS A 7 -37.34 3.38 -37.55
C LYS A 7 -38.34 2.91 -38.61
N THR A 8 -38.35 1.62 -38.98
CA THR A 8 -39.35 1.06 -39.90
C THR A 8 -40.62 0.55 -39.22
N LEU A 9 -40.67 0.55 -37.88
CA LEU A 9 -41.82 0.09 -37.13
C LEU A 9 -42.85 1.22 -37.00
N THR A 10 -44.11 0.83 -37.11
CA THR A 10 -45.31 1.62 -36.87
C THR A 10 -46.08 1.03 -35.69
N GLU A 11 -47.10 1.73 -35.18
CA GLU A 11 -47.97 1.18 -34.13
C GLU A 11 -48.64 -0.14 -34.54
N ALA A 12 -49.03 -0.27 -35.81
CA ALA A 12 -49.56 -1.52 -36.34
C ALA A 12 -48.54 -2.68 -36.32
N ASP A 13 -47.24 -2.39 -36.33
CA ASP A 13 -46.20 -3.42 -36.23
C ASP A 13 -46.13 -4.06 -34.83
N MET A 14 -46.66 -3.42 -33.77
CA MET A 14 -46.70 -3.99 -32.41
C MET A 14 -47.43 -5.33 -32.34
N PHE A 15 -48.44 -5.54 -33.19
CA PHE A 15 -49.21 -6.78 -33.30
C PHE A 15 -48.58 -7.80 -34.28
N LYS A 16 -47.53 -7.42 -34.99
CA LYS A 16 -46.77 -8.32 -35.87
C LYS A 16 -45.65 -9.04 -35.13
N PHE A 17 -45.30 -8.60 -33.92
CA PHE A 17 -44.38 -9.31 -33.05
C PHE A 17 -45.06 -10.53 -32.42
N ASN A 18 -44.34 -11.64 -32.39
CA ASN A 18 -44.74 -12.86 -31.70
C ASN A 18 -43.84 -13.09 -30.48
N GLY A 19 -44.46 -13.30 -29.33
CA GLY A 19 -43.76 -13.58 -28.08
C GLY A 19 -43.57 -15.08 -27.94
N VAL A 20 -42.33 -15.54 -27.97
CA VAL A 20 -42.04 -16.97 -27.82
C VAL A 20 -41.56 -17.20 -26.39
N ILE A 21 -42.31 -18.02 -25.65
CA ILE A 21 -42.03 -18.34 -24.25
C ILE A 21 -41.88 -19.85 -24.17
N ILE A 22 -40.72 -20.31 -23.71
CA ILE A 22 -40.39 -21.73 -23.69
C ILE A 22 -39.90 -22.07 -22.29
N ASN A 23 -40.50 -23.10 -21.68
CA ASN A 23 -39.88 -23.82 -20.58
C ASN A 23 -38.83 -24.76 -21.17
N VAL A 24 -37.58 -24.32 -21.20
CA VAL A 24 -36.46 -25.04 -21.80
C VAL A 24 -36.21 -26.35 -21.05
N THR A 25 -36.36 -26.34 -19.72
CA THR A 25 -36.16 -27.55 -18.89
C THR A 25 -37.14 -28.67 -19.25
N LYS A 26 -38.40 -28.33 -19.51
CA LYS A 26 -39.45 -29.30 -19.84
C LYS A 26 -39.69 -29.50 -21.33
N GLY A 27 -39.08 -28.67 -22.18
CA GLY A 27 -39.31 -28.67 -23.63
C GLY A 27 -40.72 -28.18 -24.03
N THR A 28 -41.37 -27.39 -23.18
CA THR A 28 -42.78 -26.98 -23.36
C THR A 28 -42.89 -25.53 -23.82
N VAL A 29 -43.68 -25.27 -24.86
CA VAL A 29 -43.99 -23.91 -25.33
C VAL A 29 -45.18 -23.35 -24.54
N LEU A 30 -44.99 -22.18 -23.93
CA LEU A 30 -45.97 -21.52 -23.05
C LEU A 30 -46.69 -20.34 -23.72
N THR A 31 -46.23 -19.92 -24.91
CA THR A 31 -46.74 -18.75 -25.66
C THR A 31 -48.25 -18.64 -25.70
N ASN A 32 -48.97 -19.73 -25.97
CA ASN A 32 -50.42 -19.69 -26.16
C ASN A 32 -51.22 -19.61 -24.86
N ILE A 33 -50.57 -19.80 -23.71
CA ILE A 33 -51.22 -19.93 -22.40
C ILE A 33 -51.08 -18.64 -21.59
N ILE A 34 -50.02 -17.86 -21.83
CA ILE A 34 -49.75 -16.61 -21.11
C ILE A 34 -50.39 -15.44 -21.88
N GLU A 35 -51.20 -14.62 -21.21
CA GLU A 35 -51.86 -13.45 -21.82
C GLU A 35 -50.94 -12.25 -21.93
N ASP A 36 -50.33 -11.87 -20.80
CA ASP A 36 -49.50 -10.70 -20.61
C ASP A 36 -48.21 -11.09 -19.84
N ILE A 37 -47.08 -10.55 -20.27
CA ILE A 37 -45.81 -10.58 -19.54
C ILE A 37 -45.34 -9.15 -19.33
N SER A 38 -44.96 -8.84 -18.11
CA SER A 38 -44.19 -7.64 -17.79
C SER A 38 -42.73 -8.01 -17.59
N LEU A 39 -41.82 -7.33 -18.28
CA LEU A 39 -40.39 -7.43 -18.05
C LEU A 39 -39.88 -6.09 -17.54
N SER A 40 -39.17 -6.09 -16.42
CA SER A 40 -38.62 -4.87 -15.83
C SER A 40 -37.31 -5.16 -15.12
N TYR A 41 -36.46 -4.15 -15.05
CA TYR A 41 -35.25 -4.24 -14.24
C TYR A 41 -35.57 -4.00 -12.77
N SER A 42 -34.92 -4.77 -11.90
CA SER A 42 -35.04 -4.63 -10.45
C SER A 42 -34.52 -3.26 -10.01
N ASN A 43 -35.21 -2.64 -9.05
CA ASN A 43 -34.79 -1.39 -8.42
C ASN A 43 -33.93 -1.59 -7.16
N ASN A 44 -33.51 -2.83 -6.89
CA ASN A 44 -32.83 -3.19 -5.64
C ASN A 44 -31.41 -2.63 -5.54
N SER A 45 -30.75 -2.40 -6.69
CA SER A 45 -29.42 -1.80 -6.79
C SER A 45 -29.45 -0.63 -7.77
N LYS A 46 -28.64 0.40 -7.52
CA LYS A 46 -28.49 1.54 -8.44
C LYS A 46 -27.73 1.16 -9.70
N SER A 47 -26.76 0.24 -9.59
CA SER A 47 -25.74 0.02 -10.62
C SER A 47 -25.73 -1.37 -11.23
N ILE A 48 -26.22 -2.37 -10.50
CA ILE A 48 -26.44 -3.73 -10.99
C ILE A 48 -27.92 -3.93 -11.24
N LYS A 49 -28.31 -4.14 -12.50
CA LYS A 49 -29.71 -4.25 -12.90
C LYS A 49 -30.02 -5.68 -13.34
N SER A 50 -30.76 -6.41 -12.50
CA SER A 50 -31.32 -7.73 -12.84
C SER A 50 -32.64 -7.55 -13.59
N LEU A 51 -32.77 -8.17 -14.76
CA LEU A 51 -34.02 -8.22 -15.51
C LEU A 51 -34.90 -9.33 -14.96
N THR A 52 -36.15 -9.00 -14.63
CA THR A 52 -37.15 -9.98 -14.23
C THR A 52 -38.32 -9.97 -15.20
N ALA A 53 -38.94 -11.12 -15.38
CA ALA A 53 -40.22 -11.22 -16.06
C ALA A 53 -41.27 -11.72 -15.07
N SER A 54 -42.47 -11.15 -15.12
CA SER A 54 -43.61 -11.54 -14.31
C SER A 54 -44.80 -11.84 -15.21
N PHE A 55 -45.42 -13.00 -15.00
CA PHE A 55 -46.63 -13.41 -15.69
C PHE A 55 -47.45 -14.38 -14.85
N SER A 56 -48.66 -14.65 -15.33
CA SER A 56 -49.62 -15.55 -14.69
C SER A 56 -49.88 -16.78 -15.55
N ILE A 57 -50.03 -17.94 -14.91
CA ILE A 57 -50.42 -19.18 -15.57
C ILE A 57 -51.48 -19.93 -14.78
N ASP A 58 -52.42 -20.55 -15.48
CA ASP A 58 -53.52 -21.30 -14.86
C ASP A 58 -53.17 -22.76 -14.52
N ASP A 59 -52.28 -23.38 -15.33
CA ASP A 59 -51.85 -24.77 -15.14
C ASP A 59 -50.46 -24.82 -14.47
N THR A 60 -50.46 -25.21 -13.20
CA THR A 60 -49.25 -25.28 -12.37
C THR A 60 -48.35 -26.47 -12.70
N SER A 61 -48.77 -27.40 -13.55
CA SER A 61 -47.92 -28.54 -13.97
C SER A 61 -46.84 -28.12 -14.98
N LEU A 62 -47.10 -27.05 -15.73
CA LEU A 62 -46.28 -26.60 -16.86
C LEU A 62 -44.99 -25.91 -16.41
N ILE A 63 -44.93 -25.41 -15.18
CA ILE A 63 -43.78 -24.69 -14.62
C ILE A 63 -43.58 -25.08 -13.16
N THR A 64 -42.34 -25.39 -12.80
CA THR A 64 -41.91 -25.63 -11.42
C THR A 64 -40.78 -24.67 -11.05
N THR A 65 -40.63 -24.37 -9.76
CA THR A 65 -39.51 -23.56 -9.26
C THR A 65 -38.18 -24.16 -9.71
N GLY A 66 -37.31 -23.34 -10.30
CA GLY A 66 -36.02 -23.73 -10.85
C GLY A 66 -36.02 -24.10 -12.33
N ASP A 67 -37.18 -24.18 -12.99
CA ASP A 67 -37.26 -24.38 -14.44
C ASP A 67 -36.60 -23.20 -15.18
N ILE A 68 -35.87 -23.48 -16.26
CA ILE A 68 -35.27 -22.47 -17.14
C ILE A 68 -36.30 -22.02 -18.16
N ILE A 69 -36.68 -20.74 -18.10
CA ILE A 69 -37.62 -20.11 -19.00
C ILE A 69 -36.86 -19.17 -19.95
N GLU A 70 -37.15 -19.27 -21.23
CA GLU A 70 -36.59 -18.41 -22.28
C GLU A 70 -37.72 -17.60 -22.93
N ILE A 71 -37.58 -16.27 -22.94
CA ILE A 71 -38.53 -15.31 -23.48
C ILE A 71 -37.89 -14.60 -24.67
N LYS A 72 -38.54 -14.69 -25.83
CA LYS A 72 -38.08 -14.07 -27.08
C LYS A 72 -39.14 -13.18 -27.68
N ALA A 73 -38.70 -12.15 -28.39
CA ALA A 73 -39.50 -11.48 -29.39
C ALA A 73 -39.08 -11.89 -30.79
N VAL A 74 -40.05 -12.26 -31.61
CA VAL A 74 -39.87 -12.65 -33.01
C VAL A 74 -40.63 -11.70 -33.89
N HIS A 75 -39.97 -11.15 -34.91
CA HIS A 75 -40.65 -10.44 -35.99
C HIS A 75 -39.97 -10.73 -37.33
N LYS A 76 -40.77 -11.21 -38.28
CA LYS A 76 -40.29 -11.78 -39.55
C LYS A 76 -39.30 -12.92 -39.27
N LEU A 77 -38.08 -12.85 -39.83
CA LEU A 77 -37.00 -13.83 -39.65
C LEU A 77 -36.00 -13.44 -38.53
N LYS A 78 -36.29 -12.40 -37.75
CA LYS A 78 -35.40 -11.94 -36.68
C LYS A 78 -35.98 -12.32 -35.32
N GLU A 79 -35.15 -13.01 -34.54
CA GLU A 79 -35.44 -13.35 -33.14
C GLU A 79 -34.49 -12.57 -32.24
N ILE A 80 -34.99 -12.14 -31.08
CA ILE A 80 -34.20 -11.55 -29.99
C ILE A 80 -34.60 -12.26 -28.71
N VAL A 81 -33.61 -12.82 -28.00
CA VAL A 81 -33.78 -13.29 -26.62
C VAL A 81 -33.80 -12.07 -25.73
N ILE A 82 -34.88 -11.90 -24.98
CA ILE A 82 -35.04 -10.76 -24.06
C ILE A 82 -34.62 -11.18 -22.65
N LEU A 83 -35.04 -12.39 -22.23
CA LEU A 83 -34.68 -12.95 -20.93
C LEU A 83 -34.54 -14.46 -21.04
N LYS A 84 -33.51 -15.01 -20.40
CA LYS A 84 -33.37 -16.42 -20.10
C LYS A 84 -33.02 -16.57 -18.63
N GLY A 85 -33.82 -17.32 -17.89
CA GLY A 85 -33.71 -17.29 -16.44
C GLY A 85 -34.47 -18.39 -15.71
N LYS A 86 -34.32 -18.46 -14.39
CA LYS A 86 -34.98 -19.44 -13.53
C LYS A 86 -36.34 -18.93 -13.07
N ALA A 87 -37.35 -19.80 -13.15
CA ALA A 87 -38.68 -19.51 -12.63
C ALA A 87 -38.76 -19.70 -11.11
N GLU A 88 -39.48 -18.81 -10.45
CA GLU A 88 -39.95 -18.93 -9.08
C GLU A 88 -41.47 -18.69 -9.02
N LEU A 89 -42.10 -19.37 -8.07
CA LEU A 89 -43.54 -19.34 -7.86
C LEU A 89 -43.83 -18.52 -6.60
N GLN A 90 -44.59 -17.42 -6.70
CA GLN A 90 -44.84 -16.52 -5.56
C GLN A 90 -46.20 -16.77 -4.90
N GLU A 91 -47.28 -16.33 -5.55
CA GLU A 91 -48.63 -16.40 -5.00
C GLU A 91 -49.53 -17.24 -5.91
N ARG A 92 -50.36 -18.08 -5.28
CA ARG A 92 -51.46 -18.78 -5.95
C ARG A 92 -52.77 -18.13 -5.52
N LYS A 93 -53.45 -17.45 -6.45
CA LYS A 93 -54.79 -16.89 -6.20
C LYS A 93 -55.84 -17.94 -6.55
N LEU A 94 -56.63 -18.32 -5.54
CA LEU A 94 -57.77 -19.22 -5.68
C LEU A 94 -59.04 -18.38 -5.73
N ASN A 95 -59.67 -18.34 -6.90
CA ASN A 95 -60.96 -17.66 -7.06
C ASN A 95 -62.10 -18.69 -7.03
N ASN A 96 -63.31 -18.26 -6.64
CA ASN A 96 -64.52 -19.10 -6.57
C ASN A 96 -64.90 -19.81 -7.89
N SER A 97 -64.20 -19.50 -8.99
CA SER A 97 -64.36 -20.05 -10.34
C SER A 97 -63.43 -21.22 -10.68
N LEU A 98 -62.65 -21.76 -9.73
CA LEU A 98 -61.63 -22.82 -9.95
C LEU A 98 -60.47 -22.43 -10.90
N ILE A 99 -60.34 -21.14 -11.23
CA ILE A 99 -59.19 -20.60 -11.97
C ILE A 99 -58.03 -20.45 -10.99
N HIS A 100 -56.92 -21.13 -11.28
CA HIS A 100 -55.73 -21.18 -10.44
C HIS A 100 -54.67 -20.25 -11.01
N ASN A 101 -54.80 -18.95 -10.77
CA ASN A 101 -53.80 -18.02 -11.29
C ASN A 101 -52.54 -18.10 -10.41
N LEU A 102 -51.50 -18.75 -10.93
CA LEU A 102 -50.18 -18.84 -10.32
C LEU A 102 -49.31 -17.72 -10.87
N GLN A 103 -48.82 -16.86 -9.98
CA GLN A 103 -47.85 -15.84 -10.35
C GLN A 103 -46.46 -16.47 -10.46
N VAL A 104 -45.86 -16.32 -11.63
CA VAL A 104 -44.51 -16.79 -11.96
C VAL A 104 -43.62 -15.58 -12.14
N ILE A 105 -42.46 -15.60 -11.48
CA ILE A 105 -41.39 -14.63 -11.72
C ILE A 105 -40.19 -15.38 -12.27
N VAL A 106 -39.69 -14.94 -13.41
CA VAL A 106 -38.46 -15.44 -14.00
C VAL A 106 -37.36 -14.44 -13.69
N TYR A 107 -36.30 -14.91 -13.05
CA TYR A 107 -35.12 -14.12 -12.72
C TYR A 107 -33.97 -14.49 -13.64
N ASP A 108 -33.26 -13.49 -14.12
CA ASP A 108 -32.01 -13.69 -14.84
C ASP A 108 -30.91 -14.33 -13.95
N GLU A 109 -29.78 -14.62 -14.59
CA GLU A 109 -28.64 -15.27 -13.93
C GLU A 109 -28.00 -14.40 -12.83
N ILE A 110 -28.26 -13.07 -12.80
CA ILE A 110 -27.70 -12.17 -11.79
C ILE A 110 -28.22 -12.51 -10.40
N LYS A 111 -29.47 -12.98 -10.27
CA LYS A 111 -30.06 -13.29 -8.96
C LYS A 111 -29.26 -14.33 -8.16
N ASP A 112 -28.71 -15.33 -8.83
CA ASP A 112 -27.95 -16.39 -8.15
C ASP A 112 -26.56 -15.91 -7.67
N LEU A 113 -26.06 -14.81 -8.26
CA LEU A 113 -24.76 -14.22 -7.92
C LEU A 113 -24.74 -13.61 -6.50
N PHE A 114 -25.91 -13.20 -5.97
CA PHE A 114 -26.03 -12.60 -4.64
C PHE A 114 -25.74 -13.56 -3.48
N SER A 115 -25.62 -14.86 -3.76
CA SER A 115 -25.31 -15.89 -2.76
C SER A 115 -23.81 -16.11 -2.55
N LYS A 116 -22.97 -15.61 -3.45
CA LYS A 116 -21.51 -15.86 -3.44
C LYS A 116 -20.81 -14.91 -2.48
N THR A 117 -20.02 -15.48 -1.57
CA THR A 117 -19.26 -14.72 -0.58
C THR A 117 -17.75 -14.95 -0.75
N VAL A 118 -16.99 -13.97 -0.29
CA VAL A 118 -15.54 -14.04 -0.19
C VAL A 118 -15.19 -15.13 0.83
N SER A 119 -14.47 -16.16 0.40
CA SER A 119 -14.17 -17.35 1.21
C SER A 119 -13.12 -17.09 2.29
N LYS A 120 -12.19 -16.18 2.03
CA LYS A 120 -11.12 -15.74 2.92
C LYS A 120 -10.67 -14.32 2.56
N ASP A 121 -10.09 -13.62 3.53
CA ASP A 121 -9.49 -12.31 3.28
C ASP A 121 -8.45 -12.42 2.16
N THR A 122 -8.60 -11.57 1.15
CA THR A 122 -7.74 -11.56 -0.03
C THR A 122 -7.27 -10.14 -0.30
N PHE A 123 -5.97 -9.98 -0.46
CA PHE A 123 -5.32 -8.71 -0.72
C PHE A 123 -5.02 -8.60 -2.21
N ALA A 124 -5.38 -7.46 -2.81
CA ALA A 124 -5.02 -7.14 -4.18
C ALA A 124 -4.20 -5.84 -4.19
N PHE A 125 -3.17 -5.82 -5.00
CA PHE A 125 -2.20 -4.75 -5.09
C PHE A 125 -2.06 -4.36 -6.54
N ASP A 126 -2.06 -3.06 -6.81
CA ASP A 126 -1.72 -2.53 -8.12
C ASP A 126 -2.59 -3.09 -9.26
N ASN A 127 -3.87 -3.35 -8.96
CA ASN A 127 -4.81 -3.87 -9.95
C ASN A 127 -5.35 -2.74 -10.82
N TRP A 128 -5.49 -2.99 -12.12
CA TRP A 128 -6.31 -2.13 -12.97
C TRP A 128 -7.78 -2.31 -12.59
N VAL A 129 -8.62 -1.29 -12.71
CA VAL A 129 -10.07 -1.50 -12.57
C VAL A 129 -10.55 -2.51 -13.62
N TYR A 130 -10.20 -2.25 -14.89
CA TYR A 130 -10.09 -3.29 -15.93
C TYR A 130 -9.22 -2.82 -17.09
N TYR A 131 -8.34 -3.72 -17.55
CA TYR A 131 -7.51 -3.54 -18.74
C TYR A 131 -7.40 -4.85 -19.53
N LYS A 132 -7.89 -4.85 -20.77
CA LYS A 132 -7.98 -6.05 -21.61
C LYS A 132 -6.65 -6.73 -21.89
N ASN A 133 -5.54 -5.98 -21.97
CA ASN A 133 -4.23 -6.60 -22.20
C ASN A 133 -3.60 -7.18 -20.92
N ASN A 134 -4.25 -7.03 -19.77
CA ASN A 134 -3.81 -7.58 -18.49
C ASN A 134 -5.01 -7.95 -17.60
N GLU A 135 -5.89 -8.82 -18.11
CA GLU A 135 -7.15 -9.19 -17.45
C GLU A 135 -6.94 -9.88 -16.09
N ASN A 136 -5.91 -10.71 -15.96
CA ASN A 136 -5.61 -11.38 -14.68
C ASN A 136 -5.19 -10.39 -13.57
N ASN A 137 -4.64 -9.23 -13.94
CA ASN A 137 -4.33 -8.13 -13.02
C ASN A 137 -5.43 -7.05 -13.02
N SER A 138 -6.66 -7.42 -13.40
CA SER A 138 -7.81 -6.54 -13.46
C SER A 138 -8.86 -6.91 -12.42
N LEU A 139 -9.43 -5.89 -11.78
CA LEU A 139 -10.30 -6.07 -10.65
C LEU A 139 -11.65 -6.68 -11.03
N LEU A 140 -12.32 -6.07 -11.99
CA LEU A 140 -13.62 -6.52 -12.45
C LEU A 140 -13.55 -7.97 -12.97
N PHE A 141 -12.48 -8.31 -13.68
CA PHE A 141 -12.25 -9.67 -14.17
C PHE A 141 -12.15 -10.70 -13.03
N ASN A 142 -11.36 -10.38 -12.00
CA ASN A 142 -11.18 -11.26 -10.85
C ASN A 142 -12.48 -11.44 -10.04
N ILE A 143 -13.24 -10.37 -9.79
CA ILE A 143 -14.54 -10.44 -9.08
C ILE A 143 -15.55 -11.29 -9.87
N ILE A 144 -15.62 -11.10 -11.19
CA ILE A 144 -16.55 -11.82 -12.06
C ILE A 144 -16.26 -13.32 -12.10
N LYS A 145 -14.97 -13.71 -12.06
CA LYS A 145 -14.57 -15.10 -11.96
C LYS A 145 -15.00 -15.74 -10.63
N GLU A 146 -14.86 -15.01 -9.53
CA GLU A 146 -15.28 -15.45 -8.19
C GLU A 146 -16.81 -15.57 -8.06
N LEU A 147 -17.56 -14.78 -8.82
CA LEU A 147 -19.00 -14.92 -8.99
C LEU A 147 -19.41 -16.17 -9.80
N GLY A 148 -18.45 -16.83 -10.47
CA GLY A 148 -18.66 -18.04 -11.26
C GLY A 148 -19.10 -17.78 -12.69
N ILE A 149 -18.95 -16.55 -13.19
CA ILE A 149 -19.27 -16.20 -14.57
C ILE A 149 -18.05 -16.50 -15.44
N THR A 150 -18.28 -17.17 -16.58
CA THR A 150 -17.21 -17.49 -17.52
C THR A 150 -16.82 -16.26 -18.33
N VAL A 151 -15.56 -16.18 -18.73
CA VAL A 151 -15.02 -15.04 -19.49
C VAL A 151 -15.76 -14.83 -20.81
N ASP A 152 -16.16 -15.93 -21.48
CA ASP A 152 -16.91 -15.87 -22.75
C ASP A 152 -18.30 -15.23 -22.60
N ASN A 153 -18.85 -15.25 -21.39
CA ASN A 153 -20.17 -14.71 -21.06
C ASN A 153 -20.11 -13.28 -20.54
N VAL A 154 -18.96 -12.60 -20.64
CA VAL A 154 -18.79 -11.23 -20.13
C VAL A 154 -18.22 -10.34 -21.23
N VAL A 155 -18.68 -9.11 -21.27
CA VAL A 155 -18.17 -8.05 -22.14
C VAL A 155 -17.66 -6.92 -21.25
N PHE A 156 -16.36 -6.72 -21.30
CA PHE A 156 -15.68 -5.61 -20.65
C PHE A 156 -15.22 -4.58 -21.67
N GLU A 157 -15.21 -3.32 -21.25
CA GLU A 157 -14.51 -2.22 -21.92
C GLU A 157 -13.35 -1.78 -21.02
N ASP A 158 -12.22 -1.36 -21.63
CA ASP A 158 -11.10 -0.77 -20.88
C ASP A 158 -11.62 0.41 -20.05
N ILE A 159 -11.38 0.36 -18.73
CA ILE A 159 -11.89 1.39 -17.84
C ILE A 159 -10.86 2.50 -17.73
N ARG A 160 -11.28 3.68 -18.16
CA ARG A 160 -10.45 4.88 -18.27
C ARG A 160 -11.10 6.06 -17.56
N ASP A 161 -10.27 6.97 -17.15
CA ASP A 161 -10.67 8.26 -16.60
C ASP A 161 -11.09 9.24 -17.72
N SER A 162 -11.51 10.45 -17.34
CA SER A 162 -11.94 11.48 -18.29
C SER A 162 -10.85 11.88 -19.29
N GLN A 163 -9.57 11.67 -18.93
CA GLN A 163 -8.38 11.95 -19.73
C GLN A 163 -7.90 10.73 -20.53
N THR A 164 -8.70 9.65 -20.59
CA THR A 164 -8.42 8.39 -21.30
C THR A 164 -7.31 7.51 -20.70
N ARG A 165 -6.85 7.81 -19.49
CA ARG A 165 -5.83 7.04 -18.79
C ARG A 165 -6.48 5.86 -18.09
N LEU A 166 -5.80 4.71 -18.08
CA LEU A 166 -6.28 3.52 -17.37
C LEU A 166 -6.24 3.77 -15.86
N ILE A 167 -7.29 3.37 -15.15
CA ILE A 167 -7.39 3.58 -13.70
C ILE A 167 -6.83 2.37 -12.97
N LYS A 168 -5.94 2.63 -12.01
CA LYS A 168 -5.29 1.62 -11.17
C LYS A 168 -5.67 1.84 -9.71
N ILE A 169 -5.89 0.75 -8.99
CA ILE A 169 -6.17 0.76 -7.55
C ILE A 169 -4.90 0.26 -6.83
N PRO A 170 -4.19 1.14 -6.09
CA PRO A 170 -2.97 0.78 -5.40
C PRO A 170 -3.11 -0.40 -4.46
N PHE A 171 -4.14 -0.43 -3.61
CA PHE A 171 -4.30 -1.49 -2.61
C PHE A 171 -5.76 -1.71 -2.24
N MET A 172 -6.17 -2.95 -2.00
CA MET A 172 -7.51 -3.23 -1.50
C MET A 172 -7.63 -4.60 -0.86
N VAL A 173 -8.67 -4.75 -0.03
CA VAL A 173 -9.01 -6.00 0.66
C VAL A 173 -10.41 -6.44 0.27
N PHE A 174 -10.52 -7.72 -0.08
CA PHE A 174 -11.79 -8.45 -0.10
C PHE A 174 -11.94 -9.17 1.23
N THR A 175 -12.87 -8.73 2.07
CA THR A 175 -13.07 -9.28 3.42
C THR A 175 -13.92 -10.53 3.37
N LYS A 176 -13.50 -11.57 4.09
CA LYS A 176 -14.22 -12.83 4.24
C LYS A 176 -15.66 -12.59 4.70
N GLY A 177 -16.60 -13.27 4.06
CA GLY A 177 -18.02 -13.18 4.37
C GLY A 177 -18.74 -12.04 3.64
N ASN A 178 -18.03 -11.04 3.10
CA ASN A 178 -18.63 -10.08 2.19
C ASN A 178 -19.17 -10.79 0.95
N LYS A 179 -20.25 -10.27 0.37
CA LYS A 179 -20.75 -10.80 -0.89
C LYS A 179 -19.94 -10.22 -2.03
N TRP A 180 -19.57 -11.08 -2.99
CA TRP A 180 -18.88 -10.65 -4.19
C TRP A 180 -19.70 -9.66 -5.03
N ILE A 181 -21.03 -9.75 -4.96
CA ILE A 181 -21.93 -8.81 -5.66
C ILE A 181 -21.86 -7.39 -5.08
N ASP A 182 -21.70 -7.26 -3.75
CA ASP A 182 -21.60 -5.95 -3.09
C ASP A 182 -20.24 -5.31 -3.42
N GLU A 183 -19.19 -6.13 -3.50
CA GLU A 183 -17.87 -5.72 -3.96
C GLU A 183 -17.93 -5.24 -5.42
N LEU A 184 -18.60 -5.99 -6.30
CA LEU A 184 -18.81 -5.62 -7.69
C LEU A 184 -19.59 -4.30 -7.82
N GLU A 185 -20.68 -4.15 -7.07
CA GLU A 185 -21.49 -2.92 -7.06
C GLU A 185 -20.64 -1.71 -6.65
N THR A 186 -19.81 -1.87 -5.62
CA THR A 186 -18.94 -0.80 -5.13
C THR A 186 -17.90 -0.38 -6.19
N VAL A 187 -17.36 -1.31 -6.98
CA VAL A 187 -16.45 -0.99 -8.11
C VAL A 187 -17.21 -0.29 -9.23
N ILE A 188 -18.39 -0.79 -9.60
CA ILE A 188 -19.21 -0.19 -10.65
C ILE A 188 -19.62 1.24 -10.27
N ASP A 189 -20.03 1.46 -9.01
CA ASP A 189 -20.34 2.78 -8.46
C ASP A 189 -19.15 3.74 -8.51
N CYS A 190 -17.94 3.21 -8.26
CA CYS A 190 -16.69 3.97 -8.32
C CYS A 190 -16.44 4.54 -9.72
N ILE A 191 -16.71 3.76 -10.75
CA ILE A 191 -16.50 4.15 -12.16
C ILE A 191 -17.75 4.81 -12.78
N LYS A 192 -18.76 5.11 -11.96
CA LYS A 192 -20.10 5.58 -12.38
C LYS A 192 -20.71 4.72 -13.48
N GLY A 193 -20.36 3.44 -13.46
CA GLY A 193 -20.67 2.47 -14.48
C GLY A 193 -22.00 1.79 -14.26
N ARG A 194 -22.25 0.76 -15.07
CA ARG A 194 -23.46 -0.07 -15.01
C ARG A 194 -23.16 -1.50 -15.39
N MET A 195 -23.93 -2.42 -14.83
CA MET A 195 -23.95 -3.83 -15.20
C MET A 195 -25.36 -4.27 -15.56
N TYR A 196 -25.48 -4.96 -16.68
CA TYR A 196 -26.72 -5.56 -17.17
C TYR A 196 -26.42 -6.81 -18.01
N ILE A 197 -27.45 -7.62 -18.30
CA ILE A 197 -27.35 -8.73 -19.26
C ILE A 197 -27.84 -8.23 -20.62
N ASP A 198 -27.03 -8.43 -21.67
CA ASP A 198 -27.42 -8.11 -23.03
C ASP A 198 -28.31 -9.18 -23.67
N ASN A 199 -28.78 -8.88 -24.89
CA ASN A 199 -29.62 -9.79 -25.67
C ASN A 199 -28.92 -11.09 -26.12
N ASN A 200 -27.61 -11.23 -25.92
CA ASN A 200 -26.84 -12.46 -26.16
C ASN A 200 -26.64 -13.26 -24.87
N ASN A 201 -27.33 -12.91 -23.79
CA ASN A 201 -27.16 -13.49 -22.46
C ASN A 201 -25.74 -13.29 -21.89
N LYS A 202 -25.07 -12.20 -22.26
CA LYS A 202 -23.76 -11.83 -21.72
C LYS A 202 -23.89 -10.71 -20.70
N VAL A 203 -23.11 -10.81 -19.64
CA VAL A 203 -22.95 -9.74 -18.66
C VAL A 203 -22.10 -8.63 -19.29
N VAL A 204 -22.66 -7.43 -19.40
CA VAL A 204 -21.97 -6.25 -19.91
C VAL A 204 -21.65 -5.33 -18.74
N ILE A 205 -20.40 -4.90 -18.63
CA ILE A 205 -19.97 -3.90 -17.65
C ILE A 205 -19.33 -2.73 -18.40
N LYS A 206 -19.86 -1.53 -18.18
CA LYS A 206 -19.37 -0.29 -18.80
C LYS A 206 -19.07 0.77 -17.76
N GLY A 207 -18.00 1.55 -17.97
CA GLY A 207 -17.69 2.74 -17.17
C GLY A 207 -18.51 3.96 -17.63
N GLY A 208 -18.82 4.86 -16.70
CA GLY A 208 -19.64 6.05 -16.97
C GLY A 208 -18.87 7.37 -17.05
N LEU A 209 -17.56 7.36 -16.81
CA LEU A 209 -16.71 8.56 -16.79
C LEU A 209 -16.17 8.96 -18.17
N TYR A 210 -16.27 8.10 -19.17
CA TYR A 210 -15.83 8.38 -20.53
C TYR A 210 -16.87 9.18 -21.34
N ASN A 211 -16.37 10.10 -22.16
CA ASN A 211 -17.12 11.19 -22.80
C ASN A 211 -18.25 10.69 -23.75
N PRO A 212 -19.52 11.10 -23.54
CA PRO A 212 -20.70 10.51 -24.20
C PRO A 212 -21.01 10.99 -25.64
N GLU A 213 -20.22 11.86 -26.26
CA GLU A 213 -20.67 12.56 -27.49
C GLU A 213 -20.62 11.72 -28.79
N GLU A 214 -20.13 10.48 -28.77
CA GLU A 214 -20.08 9.61 -29.97
C GLU A 214 -21.07 8.42 -29.98
N ASN A 215 -21.92 8.24 -28.95
CA ASN A 215 -22.63 6.97 -28.74
C ASN A 215 -24.16 7.06 -28.60
N ILE A 216 -24.84 8.00 -29.29
CA ILE A 216 -26.32 7.97 -29.38
C ILE A 216 -26.73 6.74 -30.20
N ILE A 217 -27.44 5.80 -29.57
CA ILE A 217 -27.81 4.53 -30.21
C ILE A 217 -29.14 4.59 -30.98
N CYS A 218 -30.02 5.52 -30.63
CA CYS A 218 -31.31 5.71 -31.28
C CYS A 218 -31.98 7.05 -30.95
N HIS A 219 -32.95 7.42 -31.81
CA HIS A 219 -33.74 8.64 -31.70
C HIS A 219 -35.21 8.31 -31.43
N PHE A 220 -35.78 8.91 -30.39
CA PHE A 220 -37.20 8.84 -30.05
C PHE A 220 -37.92 10.12 -30.47
N ASN A 221 -39.04 9.98 -31.18
CA ASN A 221 -39.82 11.10 -31.70
C ASN A 221 -41.32 10.72 -31.81
N GLN A 222 -42.13 11.62 -32.38
CA GLN A 222 -43.58 11.42 -32.54
C GLN A 222 -44.00 10.14 -33.29
N THR A 223 -43.12 9.55 -34.11
CA THR A 223 -43.45 8.34 -34.88
C THR A 223 -43.31 7.05 -34.08
N ASN A 224 -42.50 7.06 -33.02
CA ASN A 224 -42.17 5.87 -32.24
C ASN A 224 -42.51 5.98 -30.75
N ILE A 225 -42.94 7.15 -30.30
CA ILE A 225 -43.57 7.36 -28.99
C ILE A 225 -45.08 7.24 -29.15
N LEU A 226 -45.70 6.40 -28.32
CA LEU A 226 -47.11 5.99 -28.48
C LEU A 226 -48.11 7.00 -27.93
N ASN A 227 -47.76 7.71 -26.85
CA ASN A 227 -48.71 8.56 -26.13
C ASN A 227 -48.18 9.98 -25.96
N SER A 228 -47.26 10.15 -25.00
CA SER A 228 -46.74 11.44 -24.57
C SER A 228 -45.40 11.24 -23.87
N VAL A 229 -44.66 12.33 -23.71
CA VAL A 229 -43.50 12.42 -22.82
C VAL A 229 -43.89 13.19 -21.58
N THR A 230 -43.61 12.62 -20.41
CA THR A 230 -43.69 13.30 -19.12
C THR A 230 -42.31 13.84 -18.76
N GLN A 231 -42.23 15.14 -18.46
CA GLN A 231 -41.03 15.76 -17.90
C GLN A 231 -41.20 15.95 -16.39
N LYS A 232 -40.25 15.44 -15.63
CA LYS A 232 -40.16 15.67 -14.19
C LYS A 232 -38.91 16.50 -13.91
N TYR A 233 -39.13 17.70 -13.39
CA TYR A 233 -38.08 18.64 -13.05
C TYR A 233 -37.54 18.34 -11.65
N SER A 234 -36.23 18.33 -11.52
CA SER A 234 -35.52 18.31 -10.24
C SER A 234 -34.67 19.56 -10.14
N TYR A 235 -34.70 20.23 -8.99
CA TYR A 235 -33.91 21.43 -8.76
C TYR A 235 -32.65 21.12 -7.96
N ALA A 236 -31.58 21.85 -8.23
CA ALA A 236 -30.31 21.72 -7.52
C ALA A 236 -30.53 21.78 -6.00
N LYS A 237 -30.09 20.74 -5.29
CA LYS A 237 -30.24 20.63 -3.83
C LYS A 237 -29.00 21.07 -3.08
N TYR A 238 -27.87 21.02 -3.75
CA TYR A 238 -26.54 21.20 -3.20
C TYR A 238 -25.77 22.19 -4.06
N ASN A 239 -24.81 22.87 -3.46
CA ASN A 239 -23.97 23.86 -4.14
C ASN A 239 -22.53 23.37 -4.37
N GLY A 240 -22.27 22.10 -4.10
CA GLY A 240 -21.02 21.41 -4.37
C GLY A 240 -21.02 19.97 -3.88
N ILE A 241 -19.95 19.26 -4.20
CA ILE A 241 -19.69 17.87 -3.85
C ILE A 241 -18.34 17.80 -3.14
N ARG A 242 -18.30 17.07 -2.02
CA ARG A 242 -17.07 16.70 -1.32
C ARG A 242 -16.87 15.19 -1.42
N LYS A 243 -15.71 14.80 -1.94
CA LYS A 243 -15.25 13.42 -1.99
C LYS A 243 -14.17 13.19 -0.97
N THR A 244 -14.54 12.52 0.11
CA THR A 244 -13.60 12.01 1.09
C THR A 244 -13.15 10.60 0.68
N PHE A 245 -11.84 10.35 0.70
CA PHE A 245 -11.27 9.08 0.28
C PHE A 245 -9.96 8.76 1.01
N ASP A 246 -9.56 7.49 0.99
CA ASP A 246 -8.31 7.03 1.60
C ASP A 246 -7.32 6.70 0.48
N SER A 247 -6.07 7.16 0.62
CA SER A 247 -4.99 6.84 -0.33
C SER A 247 -4.01 5.87 0.30
N TYR A 248 -3.29 5.12 -0.53
CA TYR A 248 -2.31 4.15 -0.08
C TYR A 248 -0.97 4.40 -0.78
N SER A 249 0.11 4.38 0.00
CA SER A 249 1.47 4.53 -0.51
C SER A 249 2.36 3.40 -0.05
N TYR A 250 3.30 3.03 -0.92
CA TYR A 250 4.33 2.04 -0.64
C TYR A 250 5.56 2.74 -0.05
N LEU A 251 6.07 2.24 1.07
CA LEU A 251 7.34 2.69 1.64
C LEU A 251 8.52 1.89 1.09
N GLU A 252 9.73 2.25 1.48
CA GLU A 252 10.90 1.41 1.20
C GLU A 252 10.83 0.09 1.98
N ASN A 253 11.50 -0.93 1.44
CA ASN A 253 11.61 -2.24 2.08
C ASN A 253 12.35 -2.13 3.42
N GLN A 254 11.69 -2.50 4.51
CA GLN A 254 12.17 -2.28 5.87
C GLN A 254 11.71 -3.41 6.82
N PRO A 255 12.26 -3.51 8.04
CA PRO A 255 11.72 -4.42 9.06
C PRO A 255 10.26 -4.12 9.34
N CYS A 256 9.38 -5.09 9.04
CA CYS A 256 7.95 -4.99 9.27
C CYS A 256 7.51 -5.79 10.51
N PHE A 257 8.38 -6.65 11.02
CA PHE A 257 8.30 -7.28 12.32
C PHE A 257 9.70 -7.65 12.77
N ASN A 258 10.01 -7.42 14.04
CA ASN A 258 11.20 -7.95 14.67
C ASN A 258 10.85 -8.42 16.08
N LEU A 259 11.36 -9.58 16.47
CA LEU A 259 11.09 -10.16 17.76
C LEU A 259 11.67 -9.27 18.89
N ALA A 260 10.79 -8.67 19.69
CA ALA A 260 11.19 -7.80 20.79
C ALA A 260 11.70 -8.56 22.03
N GLN A 261 11.17 -9.77 22.27
CA GLN A 261 11.52 -10.60 23.43
C GLN A 261 11.86 -12.03 23.01
N LYS A 262 12.91 -12.59 23.60
CA LYS A 262 13.33 -13.96 23.33
C LYS A 262 12.21 -14.97 23.60
N ILE A 263 12.11 -15.99 22.77
CA ILE A 263 11.14 -17.08 22.93
C ILE A 263 11.85 -18.31 23.47
N GLU A 264 11.32 -18.91 24.53
CA GLU A 264 11.80 -20.20 25.04
C GLU A 264 11.02 -21.37 24.43
N VAL A 265 11.75 -22.34 23.89
CA VAL A 265 11.20 -23.57 23.32
C VAL A 265 11.75 -24.76 24.09
N GLU A 266 10.86 -25.52 24.73
CA GLU A 266 11.20 -26.69 25.53
C GLU A 266 11.88 -27.78 24.68
N ALA A 267 12.76 -28.55 25.33
CA ALA A 267 13.55 -29.61 24.69
C ALA A 267 12.69 -30.70 24.03
N GLY A 268 13.19 -31.25 22.92
CA GLY A 268 12.56 -32.38 22.21
C GLY A 268 11.20 -32.06 21.59
N THR A 269 10.92 -30.80 21.28
CA THR A 269 9.69 -30.41 20.60
C THR A 269 9.81 -30.62 19.08
N THR A 270 8.78 -31.22 18.50
CA THR A 270 8.68 -31.62 17.09
C THR A 270 7.36 -31.12 16.50
N PRO A 271 7.19 -31.14 15.16
CA PRO A 271 5.91 -30.80 14.52
C PRO A 271 4.69 -31.55 15.08
N GLU A 272 4.89 -32.78 15.57
CA GLU A 272 3.83 -33.67 16.05
C GLU A 272 3.41 -33.39 17.50
N ASN A 273 4.32 -32.84 18.33
CA ASN A 273 4.08 -32.65 19.77
C ASN A 273 3.98 -31.17 20.20
N GLN A 274 4.31 -30.23 19.31
CA GLN A 274 4.24 -28.79 19.57
C GLN A 274 2.96 -28.15 19.00
N ASN A 275 2.11 -27.67 19.91
CA ASN A 275 0.84 -27.04 19.58
C ASN A 275 0.84 -25.50 19.75
N LYS A 276 1.90 -24.91 20.31
CA LYS A 276 1.99 -23.46 20.49
C LYS A 276 2.22 -22.75 19.16
N ILE A 277 1.35 -21.82 18.83
CA ILE A 277 1.43 -20.95 17.65
C ILE A 277 1.61 -19.51 18.12
N MET A 278 2.62 -18.83 17.59
CA MET A 278 2.80 -17.39 17.74
C MET A 278 2.15 -16.69 16.56
N SER A 279 1.32 -15.68 16.85
CA SER A 279 0.78 -14.77 15.83
C SER A 279 1.62 -13.49 15.77
N ILE A 280 1.96 -13.08 14.56
CA ILE A 280 2.78 -11.90 14.24
C ILE A 280 1.90 -10.90 13.48
N LYS A 281 1.81 -9.67 14.00
CA LYS A 281 1.25 -8.50 13.31
C LYS A 281 2.40 -7.63 12.81
N TYR A 282 2.25 -7.04 11.63
CA TYR A 282 3.24 -6.14 11.05
C TYR A 282 3.06 -4.69 11.50
N ILE A 283 4.04 -3.84 11.20
CA ILE A 283 4.00 -2.39 11.47
C ILE A 283 2.88 -1.63 10.76
N THR A 284 2.37 -2.19 9.67
CA THR A 284 1.18 -1.71 8.95
C THR A 284 0.21 -2.87 8.82
N ASP A 285 -1.06 -2.56 8.58
CA ASP A 285 -2.11 -3.57 8.35
C ASP A 285 -1.71 -4.59 7.27
N VAL A 286 -0.95 -4.13 6.27
CA VAL A 286 -0.49 -4.93 5.15
C VAL A 286 0.92 -4.54 4.70
N ILE A 287 1.70 -5.55 4.32
CA ILE A 287 3.01 -5.41 3.68
C ILE A 287 3.04 -6.24 2.38
N THR A 288 3.89 -5.84 1.44
CA THR A 288 4.18 -6.59 0.21
C THR A 288 5.65 -7.01 0.17
N GLN A 289 6.02 -7.88 -0.78
CA GLN A 289 7.41 -8.32 -0.98
C GLN A 289 8.10 -8.77 0.33
N TYR A 290 7.37 -9.50 1.17
CA TYR A 290 7.84 -9.85 2.51
C TYR A 290 8.65 -11.13 2.54
N ASN A 291 9.62 -11.18 3.43
CA ASN A 291 10.46 -12.35 3.65
C ASN A 291 11.06 -12.36 5.06
N LEU A 292 11.34 -13.55 5.57
CA LEU A 292 12.13 -13.73 6.79
C LEU A 292 13.60 -13.40 6.48
N THR A 293 14.20 -12.50 7.26
CA THR A 293 15.58 -12.02 7.06
C THR A 293 16.52 -12.41 8.19
N LYS A 294 16.00 -12.63 9.41
CA LYS A 294 16.75 -13.16 10.54
C LYS A 294 15.97 -14.26 11.22
N ALA A 295 16.64 -15.35 11.53
CA ALA A 295 16.09 -16.45 12.32
C ALA A 295 17.24 -17.12 13.06
N THR A 296 17.56 -16.67 14.27
CA THR A 296 18.66 -17.21 15.07
C THR A 296 18.22 -17.45 16.50
N GLY A 297 18.88 -18.41 17.14
CA GLY A 297 18.71 -18.71 18.54
C GLY A 297 19.96 -19.32 19.14
N TYR A 298 19.86 -19.83 20.35
CA TYR A 298 20.92 -20.59 21.00
C TYR A 298 20.36 -21.60 21.97
N TYR A 299 21.15 -22.60 22.31
CA TYR A 299 20.87 -23.54 23.39
C TYR A 299 22.13 -23.76 24.23
N PHE A 300 21.98 -24.40 25.39
CA PHE A 300 23.11 -24.79 26.22
C PHE A 300 23.39 -26.29 26.07
N ASN A 301 24.61 -26.66 25.70
CA ASN A 301 25.00 -28.07 25.57
C ASN A 301 25.12 -28.74 26.97
N GLU A 302 25.45 -30.03 27.00
CA GLU A 302 25.63 -30.79 28.25
C GLU A 302 26.74 -30.24 29.17
N LEU A 303 27.66 -29.46 28.61
CA LEU A 303 28.74 -28.78 29.33
C LEU A 303 28.35 -27.36 29.81
N SER A 304 27.08 -26.97 29.64
CA SER A 304 26.55 -25.64 29.93
C SER A 304 27.18 -24.51 29.11
N GLU A 305 27.69 -24.81 27.92
CA GLU A 305 28.22 -23.83 26.99
C GLU A 305 27.12 -23.35 26.04
N LYS A 306 27.09 -22.04 25.78
CA LYS A 306 26.16 -21.43 24.82
C LYS A 306 26.57 -21.82 23.41
N VAL A 307 25.65 -22.43 22.67
CA VAL A 307 25.82 -22.77 21.24
C VAL A 307 24.81 -21.96 20.44
N ASP A 308 25.30 -21.02 19.64
CA ASP A 308 24.46 -20.24 18.73
C ASP A 308 24.04 -21.10 17.52
N VAL A 309 22.81 -20.90 17.05
CA VAL A 309 22.22 -21.66 15.94
C VAL A 309 21.47 -20.75 14.99
N ASN A 310 21.65 -21.01 13.69
CA ASN A 310 20.75 -20.50 12.66
C ASN A 310 19.53 -21.41 12.60
N LEU A 311 18.34 -20.83 12.75
CA LEU A 311 17.10 -21.58 12.71
C LEU A 311 16.77 -21.97 11.26
N ILE A 312 16.21 -23.16 11.09
CA ILE A 312 15.92 -23.77 9.79
C ILE A 312 14.45 -24.16 9.75
N GLU A 313 13.74 -23.78 8.69
CA GLU A 313 12.36 -24.17 8.44
C GLU A 313 12.21 -25.70 8.39
N GLY A 314 11.12 -26.25 8.93
CA GLY A 314 10.88 -27.69 9.08
C GLY A 314 11.66 -28.36 10.22
N THR A 315 12.65 -27.68 10.82
CA THR A 315 13.47 -28.22 11.93
C THR A 315 13.30 -27.44 13.22
N HIS A 316 13.35 -26.10 13.14
CA HIS A 316 13.29 -25.19 14.28
C HIS A 316 12.04 -24.31 14.25
N TYR A 317 11.43 -24.11 13.09
CA TYR A 317 10.16 -23.42 12.97
C TYR A 317 9.42 -23.87 11.72
N ASP A 318 8.12 -23.64 11.67
CA ASP A 318 7.30 -23.70 10.46
C ASP A 318 6.28 -22.56 10.45
N PHE A 319 6.06 -21.97 9.28
CA PHE A 319 4.96 -21.04 9.08
C PHE A 319 3.64 -21.82 8.92
N VAL A 320 2.72 -21.62 9.86
CA VAL A 320 1.32 -22.04 9.72
C VAL A 320 0.60 -21.13 8.70
N SER A 321 0.97 -19.85 8.69
CA SER A 321 0.53 -18.85 7.71
C SER A 321 1.63 -17.81 7.57
N PHE A 322 1.94 -17.39 6.34
CA PHE A 322 2.83 -16.27 6.07
C PHE A 322 2.25 -15.47 4.93
N ILE A 323 1.51 -14.42 5.26
CA ILE A 323 0.68 -13.65 4.32
C ILE A 323 0.93 -12.15 4.50
N ASN A 324 0.34 -11.35 3.61
CA ASN A 324 0.54 -9.90 3.57
C ASN A 324 0.10 -9.14 4.83
N SER A 325 -0.85 -9.65 5.62
CA SER A 325 -1.36 -9.00 6.84
C SER A 325 -0.78 -9.54 8.15
N GLY A 326 0.03 -10.60 8.09
CA GLY A 326 0.67 -11.16 9.26
C GLY A 326 1.25 -12.54 9.02
N ALA A 327 1.84 -13.10 10.07
CA ALA A 327 2.37 -14.46 10.06
C ALA A 327 1.92 -15.24 11.30
N GLN A 328 1.86 -16.56 11.17
CA GLN A 328 1.65 -17.48 12.27
C GLN A 328 2.76 -18.52 12.22
N VAL A 329 3.53 -18.63 13.31
CA VAL A 329 4.75 -19.44 13.36
C VAL A 329 4.65 -20.44 14.51
N LYS A 330 5.05 -21.68 14.25
CA LYS A 330 5.34 -22.68 15.28
C LYS A 330 6.84 -22.80 15.43
N PHE A 331 7.32 -22.94 16.66
CA PHE A 331 8.74 -23.12 16.96
C PHE A 331 8.99 -24.49 17.59
N TYR A 332 10.02 -25.15 17.10
CA TYR A 332 10.44 -26.51 17.45
C TYR A 332 11.86 -26.50 18.00
N ASN A 333 12.19 -27.55 18.74
CA ASN A 333 13.49 -27.68 19.36
C ASN A 333 13.94 -29.14 19.26
N PRO A 334 14.84 -29.47 18.30
CA PRO A 334 15.38 -30.82 18.15
C PRO A 334 16.40 -31.17 19.24
N TYR A 335 16.81 -30.21 20.08
CA TYR A 335 17.86 -30.40 21.08
C TYR A 335 17.30 -30.95 22.41
N ALA A 336 18.19 -31.61 23.17
CA ALA A 336 17.90 -32.14 24.50
C ALA A 336 17.80 -31.05 25.60
N SER A 337 18.20 -29.83 25.28
CA SER A 337 18.18 -28.64 26.13
C SER A 337 17.21 -27.58 25.58
N LYS A 338 16.77 -26.62 26.40
CA LYS A 338 15.94 -25.49 25.94
C LYS A 338 16.62 -24.70 24.82
N LEU A 339 15.83 -24.32 23.81
CA LEU A 339 16.24 -23.45 22.72
C LEU A 339 15.65 -22.06 22.96
N TYR A 340 16.50 -21.05 22.87
CA TYR A 340 16.15 -19.64 23.03
C TYR A 340 16.22 -18.97 21.66
N ILE A 341 15.08 -18.53 21.14
CA ILE A 341 15.02 -17.79 19.88
C ILE A 341 15.31 -16.33 20.19
N GLU A 342 16.38 -15.81 19.62
CA GLU A 342 16.92 -14.49 19.93
C GLU A 342 16.55 -13.47 18.86
N ASN A 343 16.60 -13.85 17.58
CA ASN A 343 16.22 -12.99 16.47
C ASN A 343 15.22 -13.69 15.56
N PHE A 344 14.11 -13.03 15.28
CA PHE A 344 13.14 -13.44 14.27
C PHE A 344 12.61 -12.18 13.58
N GLU A 345 13.14 -11.85 12.40
CA GLU A 345 12.86 -10.60 11.68
C GLU A 345 12.22 -10.88 10.33
N ILE A 346 11.10 -10.21 10.06
CA ILE A 346 10.43 -10.21 8.76
C ILE A 346 10.57 -8.80 8.18
N LYS A 347 11.19 -8.70 7.00
CA LYS A 347 11.17 -7.48 6.18
C LYS A 347 10.06 -7.54 5.15
N GLY A 348 9.63 -6.38 4.70
CA GLY A 348 8.76 -6.22 3.55
C GLY A 348 8.62 -4.75 3.20
N VAL A 349 7.79 -4.47 2.21
CA VAL A 349 7.40 -3.13 1.77
C VAL A 349 6.06 -2.78 2.44
N PRO A 350 6.04 -1.90 3.45
CA PRO A 350 4.80 -1.48 4.10
C PRO A 350 3.88 -0.72 3.15
N VAL A 351 2.58 -0.95 3.29
CA VAL A 351 1.53 -0.17 2.62
C VAL A 351 0.89 0.74 3.67
N VAL A 352 1.15 2.04 3.58
CA VAL A 352 0.61 3.05 4.51
C VAL A 352 -0.68 3.61 3.94
N LYS A 353 -1.70 3.65 4.79
CA LYS A 353 -3.00 4.27 4.51
C LYS A 353 -3.01 5.71 5.01
N TYR A 354 -3.32 6.66 4.15
CA TYR A 354 -3.62 8.05 4.51
C TYR A 354 -5.12 8.28 4.45
N GLU A 355 -5.71 8.62 5.58
CA GLU A 355 -7.16 8.67 5.75
C GLU A 355 -7.70 10.09 5.56
N ASP A 356 -8.94 10.18 5.06
CA ASP A 356 -9.70 11.43 4.99
C ASP A 356 -9.08 12.49 4.05
N ASN A 357 -8.49 12.07 2.93
CA ASN A 357 -8.20 13.00 1.84
C ASN A 357 -9.51 13.56 1.28
N GLU A 358 -9.52 14.81 0.83
CA GLU A 358 -10.72 15.45 0.30
C GLU A 358 -10.49 16.08 -1.07
N SER A 359 -11.42 15.83 -1.98
CA SER A 359 -11.57 16.59 -3.24
C SER A 359 -12.94 17.25 -3.26
N VAL A 360 -12.97 18.57 -3.34
CA VAL A 360 -14.19 19.38 -3.36
C VAL A 360 -14.35 20.07 -4.71
N VAL A 361 -15.52 19.90 -5.31
CA VAL A 361 -15.98 20.62 -6.50
C VAL A 361 -17.22 21.41 -6.11
N LYS A 362 -17.17 22.73 -6.20
CA LYS A 362 -18.28 23.61 -5.77
C LYS A 362 -18.55 24.74 -6.75
N ASN A 363 -19.74 25.32 -6.63
CA ASN A 363 -20.15 26.48 -7.40
C ASN A 363 -19.18 27.65 -7.13
N THR A 364 -18.90 28.45 -8.16
CA THR A 364 -18.06 29.65 -8.08
C THR A 364 -18.54 30.66 -7.06
N ASP A 365 -19.84 30.69 -6.75
CA ASP A 365 -20.42 31.64 -5.78
C ASP A 365 -20.22 31.23 -4.30
N VAL A 366 -19.70 30.02 -4.05
CA VAL A 366 -19.42 29.51 -2.69
C VAL A 366 -17.97 29.82 -2.33
N GLU A 367 -17.78 30.80 -1.45
CA GLU A 367 -16.47 31.30 -1.03
C GLU A 367 -15.97 30.70 0.28
N THR A 368 -16.87 30.43 1.24
CA THR A 368 -16.52 29.97 2.59
C THR A 368 -17.14 28.62 2.93
N GLU A 369 -16.58 27.90 3.91
CA GLU A 369 -17.12 26.60 4.37
C GLU A 369 -18.53 26.72 4.96
N GLU A 370 -18.86 27.84 5.60
CA GLU A 370 -20.19 28.10 6.17
C GLU A 370 -21.30 28.18 5.12
N GLN A 371 -20.93 28.45 3.86
CA GLN A 371 -21.85 28.47 2.72
C GLN A 371 -22.01 27.09 2.09
N GLU A 372 -21.20 26.10 2.45
CA GLU A 372 -21.22 24.78 1.83
C GLU A 372 -22.47 24.00 2.24
N ASN A 373 -23.22 23.57 1.23
CA ASN A 373 -24.35 22.67 1.36
C ASN A 373 -24.10 21.48 0.43
N PHE A 374 -23.37 20.49 0.94
CA PHE A 374 -22.93 19.31 0.21
C PHE A 374 -23.67 18.05 0.69
N PRO A 375 -23.84 17.04 -0.18
CA PRO A 375 -24.43 15.77 0.24
C PRO A 375 -23.47 14.97 1.14
N THR A 376 -24.00 14.26 2.12
CA THR A 376 -23.24 13.23 2.87
C THR A 376 -23.12 11.97 2.04
N VAL A 377 -21.89 11.54 1.73
CA VAL A 377 -21.63 10.33 0.95
C VAL A 377 -20.62 9.44 1.68
N ASN A 378 -20.85 8.13 1.69
CA ASN A 378 -19.91 7.16 2.24
C ASN A 378 -18.64 7.08 1.37
N LYS A 379 -17.49 6.84 2.01
CA LYS A 379 -16.23 6.58 1.30
C LYS A 379 -16.37 5.34 0.42
N ASN A 380 -15.96 5.46 -0.84
CA ASN A 380 -15.79 4.31 -1.70
C ASN A 380 -14.32 3.87 -1.63
N LYS A 381 -14.08 2.63 -1.18
CA LYS A 381 -12.71 2.11 -0.97
C LYS A 381 -11.87 1.99 -2.25
N TYR A 382 -12.49 2.11 -3.44
CA TYR A 382 -11.81 2.07 -4.73
C TYR A 382 -11.45 3.47 -5.27
N ILE A 383 -11.83 4.54 -4.59
CA ILE A 383 -11.34 5.89 -4.89
C ILE A 383 -10.10 6.10 -4.01
N GLN A 384 -8.91 6.11 -4.61
CA GLN A 384 -7.64 6.20 -3.86
C GLN A 384 -6.66 7.25 -4.40
N GLU A 385 -7.01 7.91 -5.49
CA GLU A 385 -6.20 8.93 -6.13
C GLU A 385 -6.98 10.25 -6.20
N MET A 386 -6.32 11.36 -5.87
CA MET A 386 -6.92 12.70 -5.82
C MET A 386 -7.59 13.08 -7.14
N GLN A 387 -6.89 12.89 -8.26
CA GLN A 387 -7.41 13.26 -9.58
C GLN A 387 -8.68 12.48 -9.93
N PHE A 388 -8.69 11.17 -9.64
CA PHE A 388 -9.86 10.34 -9.88
C PHE A 388 -11.03 10.73 -8.96
N ALA A 389 -10.76 11.06 -7.70
CA ALA A 389 -11.76 11.60 -6.79
C ALA A 389 -12.38 12.91 -7.29
N THR A 390 -11.56 13.80 -7.88
CA THR A 390 -12.04 15.06 -8.49
C THR A 390 -12.96 14.81 -9.67
N GLU A 391 -12.62 13.90 -10.58
CA GLU A 391 -13.48 13.60 -11.74
C GLU A 391 -14.85 13.02 -11.32
N ILE A 392 -14.84 12.16 -10.30
CA ILE A 392 -16.07 11.63 -9.71
C ILE A 392 -16.90 12.75 -9.06
N ALA A 393 -16.25 13.68 -8.35
CA ALA A 393 -16.91 14.85 -7.77
C ALA A 393 -17.56 15.73 -8.85
N GLU A 394 -16.89 15.95 -9.98
CA GLU A 394 -17.45 16.68 -11.12
C GLU A 394 -18.63 15.95 -11.76
N TYR A 395 -18.54 14.62 -11.91
CA TYR A 395 -19.65 13.82 -12.42
C TYR A 395 -20.89 13.97 -11.53
N GLU A 396 -20.72 13.84 -10.21
CA GLU A 396 -21.82 13.96 -9.26
C GLU A 396 -22.34 15.39 -9.13
N TYR A 397 -21.48 16.39 -9.29
CA TYR A 397 -21.91 17.79 -9.31
C TYR A 397 -22.92 18.02 -10.43
N ARG A 398 -22.67 17.45 -11.62
CA ARG A 398 -23.61 17.57 -12.76
C ARG A 398 -24.96 16.89 -12.51
N GLU A 399 -25.01 15.88 -11.66
CA GLU A 399 -26.25 15.15 -11.35
C GLU A 399 -27.03 15.77 -10.17
N ASP A 400 -26.34 16.29 -9.15
CA ASP A 400 -26.96 16.70 -7.88
C ASP A 400 -26.94 18.22 -7.60
N CYS A 401 -26.05 18.97 -8.26
CA CYS A 401 -25.87 20.42 -8.08
C CYS A 401 -26.40 21.26 -9.24
N LEU A 402 -26.97 20.63 -10.27
CA LEU A 402 -27.63 21.28 -11.39
C LEU A 402 -29.12 20.92 -11.43
N ASP A 403 -29.91 21.79 -12.06
CA ASP A 403 -31.31 21.47 -12.34
C ASP A 403 -31.38 20.35 -13.38
N GLY A 404 -32.13 19.30 -13.07
CA GLY A 404 -32.27 18.09 -13.87
C GLY A 404 -33.65 17.95 -14.50
N ILE A 405 -33.70 17.19 -15.59
CA ILE A 405 -34.95 16.81 -16.26
C ILE A 405 -34.96 15.30 -16.47
N GLU A 406 -35.90 14.62 -15.83
CA GLU A 406 -36.21 13.21 -16.09
C GLU A 406 -37.36 13.12 -17.09
N LEU A 407 -37.13 12.37 -18.17
CA LEU A 407 -38.09 12.08 -19.24
C LEU A 407 -38.66 10.69 -19.01
N SER A 408 -39.99 10.55 -19.09
CA SER A 408 -40.66 9.25 -19.05
C SER A 408 -41.69 9.13 -20.17
N PHE A 409 -41.62 8.05 -20.95
CA PHE A 409 -42.52 7.86 -22.10
C PHE A 409 -42.71 6.40 -22.47
N LYS A 410 -43.81 6.13 -23.18
CA LYS A 410 -44.12 4.82 -23.76
C LYS A 410 -43.82 4.82 -25.25
N SER A 411 -43.09 3.83 -25.73
CA SER A 411 -42.65 3.70 -27.12
C SER A 411 -43.10 2.39 -27.77
N LEU A 412 -42.98 2.36 -29.10
CA LEU A 412 -42.95 1.13 -29.88
C LEU A 412 -41.88 0.19 -29.31
N PHE A 413 -42.15 -1.11 -29.39
CA PHE A 413 -41.27 -2.12 -28.81
C PHE A 413 -39.81 -2.01 -29.29
N CYS A 414 -38.90 -1.72 -28.35
CA CYS A 414 -37.48 -1.48 -28.60
C CYS A 414 -36.59 -2.38 -27.73
N PRO A 415 -36.55 -3.70 -27.97
CA PRO A 415 -35.81 -4.66 -27.14
C PRO A 415 -34.27 -4.57 -27.26
N PHE A 416 -33.77 -3.69 -28.13
CA PHE A 416 -32.33 -3.48 -28.33
C PHE A 416 -31.79 -2.27 -27.53
N VAL A 417 -32.69 -1.46 -26.95
CA VAL A 417 -32.32 -0.36 -26.07
C VAL A 417 -32.17 -0.91 -24.66
N MET A 418 -31.03 -0.62 -24.05
CA MET A 418 -30.63 -1.12 -22.74
C MET A 418 -30.41 0.03 -21.76
N ILE A 419 -30.36 -0.29 -20.47
CA ILE A 419 -29.98 0.68 -19.44
C ILE A 419 -28.53 1.13 -19.68
N GLY A 420 -28.26 2.42 -19.57
CA GLY A 420 -26.93 2.98 -19.87
C GLY A 420 -26.84 3.64 -21.22
N ASP A 421 -27.68 3.22 -22.16
CA ASP A 421 -27.64 3.74 -23.51
C ASP A 421 -27.98 5.24 -23.56
N LEU A 422 -27.31 5.91 -24.48
CA LEU A 422 -27.58 7.30 -24.82
C LEU A 422 -28.57 7.33 -25.97
N ILE A 423 -29.63 8.10 -25.78
CA ILE A 423 -30.68 8.29 -26.76
C ILE A 423 -30.85 9.77 -27.01
N ASP A 424 -31.44 10.11 -28.15
CA ASP A 424 -31.94 11.45 -28.40
C ASP A 424 -33.46 11.46 -28.33
N VAL A 425 -34.04 12.40 -27.60
CA VAL A 425 -35.49 12.59 -27.53
C VAL A 425 -35.83 13.88 -28.25
N VAL A 426 -36.51 13.75 -29.39
CA VAL A 426 -36.87 14.84 -30.30
C VAL A 426 -38.38 14.90 -30.47
N ILE A 427 -39.05 15.72 -29.66
CA ILE A 427 -40.49 15.97 -29.74
C ILE A 427 -40.75 17.45 -29.55
N ASP A 428 -41.39 18.07 -30.54
CA ASP A 428 -41.77 19.48 -30.52
C ASP A 428 -40.59 20.41 -30.17
N ASP A 429 -40.59 21.00 -28.98
CA ASP A 429 -39.54 21.89 -28.44
C ASP A 429 -38.44 21.15 -27.66
N ILE A 430 -38.60 19.85 -27.43
CA ILE A 430 -37.60 18.99 -26.79
C ILE A 430 -36.68 18.44 -27.88
N SER A 431 -35.39 18.78 -27.80
CA SER A 431 -34.32 18.11 -28.53
C SER A 431 -33.13 18.02 -27.59
N THR A 432 -32.94 16.84 -27.00
CA THR A 432 -31.89 16.67 -26.00
C THR A 432 -31.38 15.24 -25.93
N PRO A 433 -30.05 15.06 -25.79
CA PRO A 433 -29.50 13.78 -25.41
C PRO A 433 -29.97 13.43 -24.00
N ALA A 434 -30.34 12.17 -23.80
CA ALA A 434 -30.75 11.63 -22.53
C ALA A 434 -30.20 10.21 -22.34
N ARG A 435 -29.97 9.85 -21.09
CA ARG A 435 -29.41 8.56 -20.71
C ARG A 435 -30.48 7.68 -20.10
N ILE A 436 -30.67 6.49 -20.64
CA ILE A 436 -31.67 5.53 -20.14
C ILE A 436 -31.31 5.12 -18.72
N THR A 437 -32.17 5.39 -17.75
CA THR A 437 -32.03 4.96 -16.36
C THR A 437 -32.89 3.76 -16.03
N ASN A 438 -34.01 3.59 -16.75
CA ASN A 438 -34.88 2.43 -16.63
C ASN A 438 -35.58 2.14 -17.95
N ILE A 439 -35.84 0.86 -18.21
CA ILE A 439 -36.68 0.41 -19.32
C ILE A 439 -37.48 -0.81 -18.89
N SER A 440 -38.75 -0.88 -19.28
CA SER A 440 -39.59 -2.05 -19.11
C SER A 440 -40.24 -2.42 -20.44
N HIS A 441 -40.55 -3.70 -20.61
CA HIS A 441 -41.24 -4.21 -21.77
C HIS A 441 -42.55 -4.88 -21.37
N THR A 442 -43.60 -4.65 -22.14
CA THR A 442 -44.85 -5.39 -22.04
C THR A 442 -45.02 -6.23 -23.29
N ILE A 443 -45.24 -7.52 -23.10
CA ILE A 443 -45.55 -8.48 -24.15
C ILE A 443 -46.98 -8.95 -23.92
N SER A 444 -47.92 -8.47 -24.74
CA SER A 444 -49.35 -8.77 -24.58
C SER A 444 -49.97 -9.27 -25.87
N LYS A 445 -50.80 -10.30 -25.77
CA LYS A 445 -51.62 -10.76 -26.91
C LYS A 445 -52.68 -9.74 -27.31
N THR A 446 -53.22 -9.00 -26.34
CA THR A 446 -54.36 -8.10 -26.57
C THR A 446 -53.93 -6.65 -26.75
N LYS A 447 -52.82 -6.24 -26.11
CA LYS A 447 -52.29 -4.87 -26.14
C LYS A 447 -51.07 -4.69 -27.04
N GLY A 448 -50.58 -5.77 -27.65
CA GLY A 448 -49.36 -5.77 -28.46
C GLY A 448 -48.09 -5.61 -27.61
N PHE A 449 -46.97 -5.32 -28.29
CA PHE A 449 -45.65 -5.18 -27.67
C PHE A 449 -45.28 -3.71 -27.51
N SER A 450 -44.88 -3.29 -26.31
CA SER A 450 -44.46 -1.90 -26.06
C SER A 450 -43.28 -1.83 -25.10
N SER A 451 -42.59 -0.69 -25.08
CA SER A 451 -41.57 -0.39 -24.09
C SER A 451 -41.92 0.89 -23.33
N GLU A 452 -41.60 0.94 -22.04
CA GLU A 452 -41.70 2.15 -21.23
C GLU A 452 -40.29 2.52 -20.78
N ILE A 453 -39.93 3.78 -21.00
CA ILE A 453 -38.57 4.27 -20.85
C ILE A 453 -38.56 5.44 -19.89
N THR A 454 -37.59 5.43 -18.97
CA THR A 454 -37.19 6.58 -18.18
C THR A 454 -35.75 6.94 -18.52
N ALA A 455 -35.50 8.22 -18.80
CA ALA A 455 -34.18 8.72 -19.15
C ALA A 455 -33.92 10.08 -18.48
N VAL A 456 -32.68 10.32 -18.08
CA VAL A 456 -32.27 11.62 -17.50
C VAL A 456 -31.54 12.42 -18.57
N LYS A 457 -31.95 13.68 -18.77
CA LYS A 457 -31.29 14.61 -19.68
C LYS A 457 -29.82 14.77 -19.27
N ILE A 458 -28.93 14.74 -20.24
CA ILE A 458 -27.52 15.08 -20.03
C ILE A 458 -27.33 16.57 -20.29
N ASP A 459 -26.72 17.26 -19.33
CA ASP A 459 -26.22 18.61 -19.55
C ASP A 459 -24.83 18.56 -20.22
N THR A 460 -24.74 19.12 -21.42
CA THR A 460 -23.50 19.22 -22.23
C THR A 460 -22.89 20.62 -22.20
N SER A 461 -23.45 21.53 -21.39
CA SER A 461 -22.90 22.89 -21.27
C SER A 461 -21.54 22.89 -20.57
N VAL A 462 -20.65 23.80 -20.99
CA VAL A 462 -19.35 23.99 -20.34
C VAL A 462 -19.59 24.61 -18.96
N GLN A 463 -19.18 23.89 -17.92
CA GLN A 463 -19.31 24.32 -16.53
C GLN A 463 -17.99 24.88 -16.00
N THR A 464 -18.08 25.92 -15.17
CA THR A 464 -16.93 26.48 -14.44
C THR A 464 -17.04 26.14 -12.96
N PHE A 465 -15.97 25.59 -12.38
CA PHE A 465 -15.96 25.11 -11.00
C PHE A 465 -14.91 25.82 -10.14
N LYS A 466 -15.13 25.83 -8.82
CA LYS A 466 -14.07 26.02 -7.83
C LYS A 466 -13.65 24.67 -7.25
N TYR A 467 -12.34 24.50 -7.14
CA TYR A 467 -11.71 23.31 -6.58
C TYR A 467 -11.10 23.62 -5.23
N ASN A 468 -11.26 22.70 -4.28
CA ASN A 468 -10.47 22.68 -3.06
C ASN A 468 -10.02 21.23 -2.81
N THR A 469 -8.76 21.03 -2.48
CA THR A 469 -8.18 19.69 -2.28
C THR A 469 -7.39 19.67 -0.99
N ILE A 470 -7.58 18.61 -0.20
CA ILE A 470 -6.84 18.38 1.04
C ILE A 470 -6.19 17.00 0.92
N GLU A 471 -4.86 16.97 0.93
CA GLU A 471 -4.10 15.75 1.15
C GLU A 471 -3.86 15.61 2.65
N SER A 472 -4.37 14.52 3.22
CA SER A 472 -4.26 14.24 4.64
C SER A 472 -2.94 13.55 4.94
N LEU A 473 -2.19 14.11 5.90
CA LEU A 473 -1.03 13.43 6.48
C LEU A 473 -1.42 12.51 7.66
N LYS A 474 -2.72 12.34 7.93
CA LYS A 474 -3.20 11.40 8.94
C LYS A 474 -3.04 9.98 8.40
N SER A 475 -1.90 9.36 8.70
CA SER A 475 -1.77 7.91 8.55
C SER A 475 -2.71 7.23 9.54
N ASN A 476 -3.32 6.09 9.17
CA ASN A 476 -4.07 5.25 10.12
C ASN A 476 -3.23 5.13 11.41
N GLY A 477 -3.85 5.41 12.56
CA GLY A 477 -3.17 5.66 13.85
C GLY A 477 -2.15 4.59 14.20
N GLU A 478 -2.33 3.37 13.70
CA GLU A 478 -1.39 2.28 13.85
C GLU A 478 0.00 2.50 13.22
N TYR A 479 0.25 3.37 12.23
CA TYR A 479 1.64 3.51 11.74
C TYR A 479 2.54 4.25 12.74
N ILE A 480 2.09 5.40 13.26
CA ILE A 480 2.82 6.14 14.30
C ILE A 480 2.65 5.44 15.65
N GLU A 481 1.48 4.87 15.96
CA GLU A 481 1.25 4.14 17.21
C GLU A 481 1.80 2.70 17.18
N THR A 482 2.23 2.12 16.03
CA THR A 482 2.96 0.83 15.91
C THR A 482 4.45 1.03 15.67
N ILE A 483 4.91 2.17 15.13
CA ILE A 483 6.29 2.63 15.36
C ILE A 483 6.47 2.94 16.84
N ASN A 484 5.49 3.64 17.45
CA ASN A 484 5.46 3.89 18.88
C ASN A 484 5.09 2.64 19.69
N ASN A 485 4.32 1.64 19.22
CA ASN A 485 4.13 0.35 19.93
C ASN A 485 5.26 -0.64 19.64
N LEU A 486 6.07 -0.45 18.60
CA LEU A 486 7.41 -1.03 18.56
C LEU A 486 8.30 -0.30 19.58
N GLN A 487 8.05 0.98 19.90
CA GLN A 487 8.64 1.70 21.05
C GLN A 487 7.93 1.41 22.42
N ASP A 488 6.67 0.95 22.48
CA ASP A 488 5.85 0.77 23.70
C ASP A 488 5.67 -0.72 24.06
N GLN A 489 5.82 -1.65 23.11
CA GLN A 489 6.27 -3.01 23.41
C GLN A 489 7.77 -3.05 23.74
N ILE A 490 8.47 -1.93 23.56
CA ILE A 490 9.74 -1.63 24.21
C ILE A 490 9.48 -0.97 25.59
N GLU A 491 8.41 -0.19 25.79
CA GLU A 491 7.97 0.33 27.11
C GLU A 491 6.94 -0.58 27.83
N ASN A 492 7.35 -1.80 28.11
CA ASN A 492 7.17 -2.32 29.47
C ASN A 492 8.50 -2.75 30.08
N ILE A 493 9.54 -1.98 29.77
CA ILE A 493 10.62 -1.56 30.66
C ILE A 493 10.92 -0.10 30.25
N GLU A 494 10.76 0.88 31.15
CA GLU A 494 11.23 2.27 30.93
C GLU A 494 12.70 2.28 30.43
N ALA A 495 13.00 3.01 29.35
CA ALA A 495 14.37 3.34 28.93
C ALA A 495 14.46 4.77 28.31
N PRO A 496 15.59 5.49 28.47
CA PRO A 496 15.65 6.97 28.50
C PRO A 496 15.83 7.69 27.13
N PRO A 497 15.62 9.02 27.06
CA PRO A 497 15.66 9.85 25.84
C PRO A 497 17.07 10.09 25.25
N ILE A 498 17.12 10.51 23.98
CA ILE A 498 18.33 11.01 23.29
C ILE A 498 18.95 12.18 24.07
N ASP A 499 20.25 12.07 24.34
CA ASP A 499 21.01 13.03 25.16
C ASP A 499 21.29 14.33 24.40
N GLU A 500 20.31 15.25 24.44
CA GLU A 500 20.40 16.62 23.94
C GLU A 500 21.58 17.40 24.59
N GLU A 501 22.04 16.98 25.77
CA GLU A 501 23.21 17.53 26.46
C GLU A 501 24.52 17.18 25.73
N LEU A 502 24.66 15.95 25.22
CA LEU A 502 25.84 15.50 24.50
C LEU A 502 26.03 16.24 23.17
N LEU A 503 24.94 16.52 22.45
CA LEU A 503 24.98 17.24 21.17
C LEU A 503 25.41 18.71 21.35
N ASN A 504 24.97 19.35 22.44
CA ASN A 504 25.40 20.71 22.80
C ASN A 504 26.88 20.74 23.20
N LYS A 505 27.36 19.74 23.95
CA LYS A 505 28.77 19.61 24.35
C LYS A 505 29.74 19.43 23.17
N LEU A 506 29.32 18.74 22.10
CA LEU A 506 30.16 18.51 20.91
C LEU A 506 30.46 19.79 20.11
N ASN A 507 29.50 20.71 20.07
CA ASN A 507 29.56 21.93 19.25
C ASN A 507 30.13 23.14 20.01
N ALA A 508 30.48 22.95 21.28
CA ALA A 508 31.00 23.97 22.18
C ALA A 508 32.38 24.50 21.79
N LYS A 509 32.60 25.81 22.00
CA LYS A 509 33.89 26.49 21.81
C LYS A 509 34.55 26.86 23.13
N GLY A 510 35.88 26.83 23.14
CA GLY A 510 36.71 27.19 24.29
C GLY A 510 37.28 28.60 24.21
N PHE A 511 37.12 29.38 25.27
CA PHE A 511 37.66 30.75 25.40
C PHE A 511 38.66 30.82 26.55
N ILE A 512 39.82 31.46 26.32
CA ILE A 512 40.89 31.62 27.33
C ILE A 512 41.20 33.11 27.45
N GLN A 513 40.66 33.75 28.49
CA GLN A 513 40.83 35.19 28.70
C GLN A 513 40.37 35.58 30.11
N GLU A 514 40.90 36.69 30.62
CA GLU A 514 40.58 37.18 31.96
C GLU A 514 39.16 37.76 32.07
N THR A 515 38.62 38.28 30.98
CA THR A 515 37.31 38.93 30.93
C THR A 515 36.25 38.00 30.34
N GLN A 516 35.01 38.11 30.82
CA GLN A 516 33.89 37.29 30.36
C GLN A 516 33.71 37.38 28.83
N PRO A 517 33.78 36.27 28.09
CA PRO A 517 33.57 36.23 26.66
C PRO A 517 32.07 36.30 26.32
N THR A 518 31.79 36.68 25.08
CA THR A 518 30.45 36.55 24.50
C THR A 518 30.26 35.12 24.02
N ALA A 519 29.28 34.41 24.59
CA ALA A 519 28.97 33.04 24.18
C ALA A 519 28.34 33.01 22.78
N THR A 520 28.56 31.92 22.06
CA THR A 520 28.10 31.72 20.68
C THR A 520 27.05 30.62 20.55
N ALA A 521 27.03 29.64 21.45
CA ALA A 521 26.03 28.58 21.52
C ALA A 521 25.94 27.96 22.94
N GLU A 522 24.88 27.19 23.18
CA GLU A 522 24.71 26.39 24.41
C GLU A 522 25.84 25.35 24.52
N GLY A 523 26.49 25.27 25.68
CA GLY A 523 27.62 24.37 25.94
C GLY A 523 29.02 25.00 25.82
N ASP A 524 29.15 26.25 25.32
CA ASP A 524 30.44 26.96 25.21
C ASP A 524 31.17 27.05 26.56
N VAL A 525 32.51 27.05 26.54
CA VAL A 525 33.37 26.94 27.73
C VAL A 525 34.33 28.11 27.83
N TRP A 526 34.37 28.77 28.99
CA TRP A 526 35.28 29.85 29.30
C TRP A 526 36.20 29.48 30.45
N TYR A 527 37.50 29.63 30.25
CA TYR A 527 38.52 29.49 31.26
C TYR A 527 39.17 30.84 31.59
N GLN A 528 39.21 31.15 32.89
CA GLN A 528 39.84 32.37 33.40
C GLN A 528 41.20 32.04 34.03
N PRO A 529 42.34 32.46 33.41
CA PRO A 529 43.68 32.02 33.84
C PRO A 529 44.06 32.41 35.27
N SER A 530 43.77 33.65 35.70
CA SER A 530 44.14 34.14 37.03
C SER A 530 43.44 33.43 38.19
N SER A 531 42.16 33.07 38.01
CA SER A 531 41.34 32.40 39.02
C SER A 531 41.31 30.88 38.86
N LYS A 532 41.81 30.37 37.72
CA LYS A 532 41.83 28.95 37.33
C LYS A 532 40.45 28.29 37.29
N ILE A 533 39.38 29.06 37.08
CA ILE A 533 38.00 28.57 37.09
C ILE A 533 37.49 28.35 35.65
N PHE A 534 36.79 27.24 35.44
CA PHE A 534 36.00 26.97 34.24
C PHE A 534 34.54 27.37 34.42
N LYS A 535 33.96 27.96 33.38
CA LYS A 535 32.54 28.27 33.27
C LYS A 535 31.97 27.71 31.97
N VAL A 536 30.70 27.30 31.98
CA VAL A 536 29.96 26.81 30.83
C VAL A 536 28.75 27.71 30.56
N TRP A 537 28.46 27.96 29.29
CA TRP A 537 27.28 28.70 28.87
C TRP A 537 26.07 27.76 28.86
N LYS A 538 25.21 27.88 29.87
CA LYS A 538 23.97 27.10 29.99
C LYS A 538 22.81 28.04 30.33
N ASN A 539 21.64 27.80 29.73
CA ASN A 539 20.41 28.55 29.93
C ASN A 539 20.59 30.07 29.82
N GLY A 540 21.38 30.52 28.83
CA GLY A 540 21.60 31.94 28.54
C GLY A 540 22.49 32.68 29.54
N THR A 541 23.26 31.98 30.39
CA THR A 541 24.21 32.57 31.35
C THR A 541 25.51 31.77 31.50
N TRP A 542 26.61 32.43 31.88
CA TRP A 542 27.87 31.75 32.23
C TRP A 542 27.79 31.25 33.67
N GLN A 543 27.78 29.94 33.83
CA GLN A 543 27.72 29.26 35.12
C GLN A 543 29.04 28.54 35.40
N THR A 544 29.42 28.36 36.66
CA THR A 544 30.61 27.56 37.00
C THR A 544 30.43 26.13 36.49
N ALA A 545 31.41 25.62 35.73
CA ALA A 545 31.30 24.31 35.11
C ALA A 545 31.57 23.19 36.12
N MET A 546 30.75 22.14 36.07
CA MET A 546 31.02 20.85 36.70
C MET A 546 31.93 20.00 35.80
N GLU A 547 32.44 18.89 36.35
CA GLU A 547 33.45 18.06 35.66
C GLU A 547 32.94 17.48 34.33
N ASP A 548 31.67 17.06 34.30
CA ASP A 548 31.02 16.47 33.13
C ASP A 548 30.42 17.50 32.16
N ASP A 549 30.42 18.79 32.51
CA ASP A 549 29.83 19.85 31.69
C ASP A 549 30.64 20.18 30.44
N ILE A 550 31.91 19.76 30.41
CA ILE A 550 32.88 20.14 29.38
C ILE A 550 33.41 18.88 28.69
N MET A 551 33.45 18.88 27.35
CA MET A 551 34.14 17.83 26.61
C MET A 551 35.61 17.71 27.04
N PRO A 552 36.09 16.51 27.45
CA PRO A 552 37.46 16.31 27.91
C PRO A 552 38.53 16.81 26.93
N ALA A 553 38.28 16.64 25.64
CA ALA A 553 39.10 17.14 24.53
C ALA A 553 39.28 18.66 24.59
N LEU A 554 38.16 19.38 24.73
CA LEU A 554 38.11 20.83 24.77
C LEU A 554 38.81 21.36 26.04
N LYS A 555 38.49 20.76 27.20
CA LYS A 555 39.15 21.09 28.48
C LYS A 555 40.66 20.93 28.41
N SER A 556 41.14 19.82 27.85
CA SER A 556 42.57 19.52 27.73
C SER A 556 43.28 20.46 26.77
N SER A 557 42.64 20.86 25.67
CA SER A 557 43.19 21.86 24.73
C SER A 557 43.36 23.23 25.38
N ILE A 558 42.43 23.60 26.27
CA ILE A 558 42.47 24.85 27.03
C ILE A 558 43.60 24.81 28.07
N MET A 559 43.73 23.71 28.81
CA MET A 559 44.76 23.53 29.83
C MET A 559 46.19 23.36 29.27
N ALA A 560 46.33 22.80 28.07
CA ALA A 560 47.63 22.58 27.42
C ALA A 560 48.45 23.87 27.22
N GLN A 561 47.79 25.03 27.09
CA GLN A 561 48.46 26.30 26.90
C GLN A 561 49.24 26.79 28.14
N THR A 562 48.96 26.22 29.31
CA THR A 562 49.60 26.56 30.59
C THR A 562 50.20 25.33 31.28
N GLY A 563 50.38 24.22 30.56
CA GLY A 563 50.84 22.94 31.11
C GLY A 563 52.35 22.87 31.36
N VAL A 564 52.75 22.05 32.33
CA VAL A 564 54.14 21.76 32.70
C VAL A 564 54.42 20.25 32.66
N PHE A 565 55.64 19.87 32.30
CA PHE A 565 56.09 18.47 32.34
C PHE A 565 56.69 18.13 33.71
N ARG A 566 56.25 17.04 34.33
CA ARG A 566 56.76 16.55 35.61
C ARG A 566 57.04 15.04 35.53
N ILE A 567 58.07 14.58 36.24
CA ILE A 567 58.43 13.16 36.35
C ILE A 567 58.26 12.75 37.81
N GLY A 568 57.56 11.64 38.08
CA GLY A 568 57.35 11.15 39.43
C GLY A 568 56.66 9.80 39.51
N SER A 569 56.30 9.37 40.72
CA SER A 569 55.66 8.09 40.98
C SER A 569 54.66 8.18 42.13
N ASN A 570 53.67 7.28 42.14
CA ASN A 570 52.75 7.05 43.23
C ASN A 570 52.66 5.55 43.57
N ASP A 571 51.77 5.19 44.48
CA ASP A 571 51.59 3.81 44.97
C ASP A 571 51.12 2.80 43.91
N THR A 572 50.76 3.28 42.71
CA THR A 572 50.18 2.47 41.63
C THR A 572 50.93 2.55 40.30
N GLU A 573 51.59 3.67 40.01
CA GLU A 573 52.26 3.93 38.73
C GLU A 573 53.40 4.97 38.86
N ALA A 574 54.37 4.88 37.96
CA ALA A 574 55.49 5.81 37.85
C ALA A 574 55.65 6.28 36.40
N GLY A 575 55.93 7.56 36.18
CA GLY A 575 55.99 8.08 34.81
C GLY A 575 56.20 9.57 34.65
N ILE A 576 55.96 10.03 33.42
CA ILE A 576 56.01 11.42 32.99
C ILE A 576 54.57 11.89 32.81
N PHE A 577 54.25 13.02 33.43
CA PHE A 577 52.93 13.62 33.39
C PHE A 577 53.03 15.02 32.78
N PHE A 578 52.14 15.32 31.84
CA PHE A 578 51.89 16.67 31.37
C PHE A 578 50.67 17.19 32.11
N GLN A 579 50.91 18.11 33.03
CA GLN A 579 49.95 18.53 34.04
C GLN A 579 49.68 20.02 33.96
N PHE A 580 48.48 20.41 34.37
CA PHE A 580 48.11 21.78 34.61
C PHE A 580 48.70 22.27 35.95
N ASP A 581 49.42 23.40 35.97
CA ASP A 581 50.19 23.85 37.13
C ASP A 581 49.31 24.58 38.16
N GLU A 582 48.71 23.84 39.11
CA GLU A 582 47.97 24.45 40.22
C GLU A 582 48.82 24.87 41.41
N ASP A 583 49.85 24.09 41.76
CA ASP A 583 50.69 24.32 42.94
C ASP A 583 52.16 23.94 42.68
N THR A 584 53.06 24.91 42.85
CA THR A 584 54.50 24.74 42.66
C THR A 584 55.20 24.10 43.87
N ASN A 585 54.53 24.01 45.02
CA ASN A 585 55.18 23.63 46.28
C ASN A 585 54.90 22.19 46.76
N ASN A 586 53.88 21.51 46.24
CA ASN A 586 53.56 20.12 46.61
C ASN A 586 52.98 19.34 45.42
N PRO A 587 53.81 18.63 44.62
CA PRO A 587 53.30 17.79 43.56
C PRO A 587 52.64 16.53 44.15
N VAL A 588 51.31 16.43 44.04
CA VAL A 588 50.57 15.21 44.35
C VAL A 588 50.50 14.34 43.09
N PHE A 589 50.94 13.09 43.17
CA PHE A 589 50.90 12.14 42.06
C PHE A 589 49.74 11.16 42.27
N GLY A 590 48.74 11.15 41.38
CA GLY A 590 47.57 10.27 41.51
C GLY A 590 46.78 10.06 40.21
N ARG A 591 46.20 8.87 40.06
CA ARG A 591 45.40 8.39 38.90
C ARG A 591 44.09 9.17 38.68
N THR A 592 43.65 9.94 39.67
CA THR A 592 42.36 10.66 39.69
C THR A 592 42.52 12.18 39.69
N ASP A 593 43.69 12.70 39.29
CA ASP A 593 43.88 14.15 39.28
C ASP A 593 43.32 14.72 37.96
N PRO A 594 42.21 15.50 37.99
CA PRO A 594 41.59 16.11 36.80
C PRO A 594 42.48 17.15 36.11
N THR A 595 43.67 17.40 36.66
CA THR A 595 44.70 18.31 36.12
C THR A 595 45.69 17.65 35.15
N ASN A 596 45.63 16.33 34.95
CA ASN A 596 46.49 15.63 33.99
C ASN A 596 45.97 15.81 32.55
N ILE A 597 46.74 16.52 31.72
CA ILE A 597 46.43 16.79 30.31
C ILE A 597 46.82 15.60 29.44
N ALA A 598 47.98 15.01 29.73
CA ALA A 598 48.45 13.77 29.13
C ALA A 598 49.44 13.06 30.07
N ARG A 599 49.64 11.75 29.91
CA ARG A 599 50.61 10.99 30.71
C ARG A 599 51.24 9.84 29.93
N ILE A 600 52.45 9.48 30.35
CA ILE A 600 53.19 8.28 29.98
C ILE A 600 53.61 7.61 31.27
N VAL A 601 52.98 6.49 31.63
CA VAL A 601 53.19 5.84 32.92
C VAL A 601 53.45 4.35 32.75
N ILE A 602 54.21 3.79 33.69
CA ILE A 602 54.37 2.36 33.90
C ILE A 602 53.69 2.02 35.22
N ASN A 603 52.73 1.11 35.19
CA ASN A 603 52.04 0.67 36.40
C ASN A 603 52.83 -0.42 37.13
N LYS A 604 52.44 -0.73 38.37
CA LYS A 604 53.09 -1.73 39.23
C LYS A 604 53.15 -3.16 38.64
N ASP A 605 52.31 -3.46 37.65
CA ASP A 605 52.26 -4.75 36.95
C ASP A 605 53.07 -4.74 35.63
N ALA A 606 53.93 -3.74 35.44
CA ALA A 606 54.74 -3.49 34.24
C ALA A 606 53.95 -3.19 32.96
N GLY A 607 52.68 -2.79 33.09
CA GLY A 607 51.88 -2.25 31.99
C GLY A 607 52.26 -0.81 31.68
N VAL A 608 52.35 -0.46 30.40
CA VAL A 608 52.70 0.89 29.92
C VAL A 608 51.46 1.59 29.39
N ILE A 609 51.16 2.79 29.87
CA ILE A 609 49.99 3.57 29.44
C ILE A 609 50.45 4.93 28.95
N ILE A 610 50.11 5.24 27.70
CA ILE A 610 50.24 6.56 27.08
C ILE A 610 48.83 7.07 26.82
N GLN A 611 48.49 8.24 27.35
CA GLN A 611 47.11 8.71 27.31
C GLN A 611 47.01 10.23 27.24
N ASN A 612 46.04 10.71 26.48
CA ASN A 612 45.52 12.08 26.53
C ASN A 612 43.98 12.06 26.51
N ALA A 613 43.36 13.21 26.27
CA ALA A 613 41.91 13.39 26.32
C ALA A 613 41.08 12.53 25.34
N ASN A 614 41.63 12.14 24.19
CA ASN A 614 40.89 11.46 23.12
C ASN A 614 41.58 10.18 22.64
N ASN A 615 42.73 9.86 23.23
CA ASN A 615 43.58 8.76 22.81
C ASN A 615 44.15 8.03 24.02
N LYS A 616 44.20 6.70 23.92
CA LYS A 616 44.77 5.84 24.94
C LYS A 616 45.46 4.65 24.30
N LEU A 617 46.74 4.49 24.61
CA LEU A 617 47.56 3.35 24.25
C LEU A 617 48.00 2.67 25.54
N ALA A 618 47.36 1.56 25.88
CA ALA A 618 47.63 0.80 27.08
C ALA A 618 48.17 -0.58 26.70
N PHE A 619 49.44 -0.84 26.97
CA PHE A 619 50.15 -2.06 26.62
C PHE A 619 50.39 -2.94 27.85
N ASN A 620 50.11 -4.23 27.72
CA ASN A 620 50.34 -5.25 28.74
C ASN A 620 49.68 -4.92 30.09
N VAL A 621 48.58 -4.16 30.05
CA VAL A 621 47.76 -3.87 31.23
C VAL A 621 46.85 -5.07 31.47
N LYS A 622 46.85 -5.58 32.69
CA LYS A 622 46.04 -6.73 33.11
C LYS A 622 44.89 -6.26 33.98
N ASN A 623 43.80 -7.02 33.95
CA ASN A 623 42.72 -6.82 34.90
C ASN A 623 43.21 -7.21 36.31
N PRO A 624 43.28 -6.29 37.28
CA PRO A 624 43.80 -6.58 38.61
C PRO A 624 42.91 -7.55 39.41
N LEU A 625 41.64 -7.69 39.03
CA LEU A 625 40.71 -8.66 39.64
C LEU A 625 40.72 -10.02 38.92
N LYS A 626 41.21 -10.07 37.67
CA LYS A 626 41.32 -11.28 36.85
C LYS A 626 42.63 -11.27 36.06
N PRO A 627 43.76 -11.67 36.68
CA PRO A 627 45.10 -11.47 36.11
C PRO A 627 45.37 -12.18 34.77
N ALA A 628 44.50 -13.10 34.35
CA ALA A 628 44.55 -13.78 33.05
C ALA A 628 43.95 -12.96 31.90
N GLU A 629 43.15 -11.94 32.19
CA GLU A 629 42.55 -11.04 31.20
C GLU A 629 43.49 -9.86 30.93
N ILE A 630 43.99 -9.78 29.70
CA ILE A 630 44.77 -8.64 29.21
C ILE A 630 43.78 -7.57 28.72
N THR A 631 43.78 -6.40 29.36
CA THR A 631 42.90 -5.27 29.05
C THR A 631 43.66 -4.18 28.29
N SER A 632 44.55 -4.58 27.40
CA SER A 632 45.31 -3.65 26.56
C SER A 632 44.38 -2.99 25.54
N GLN A 633 44.56 -1.70 25.29
CA GLN A 633 43.68 -0.91 24.42
C GLN A 633 44.48 0.04 23.53
N LEU A 634 44.03 0.18 22.28
CA LEU A 634 44.46 1.23 21.35
C LEU A 634 43.23 2.03 20.89
N LEU A 635 42.94 3.12 21.58
CA LEU A 635 41.82 4.01 21.25
C LEU A 635 42.36 5.32 20.70
N MET A 636 41.92 5.69 19.49
CA MET A 636 42.33 6.93 18.82
C MET A 636 41.11 7.63 18.19
N GLY A 637 40.88 8.90 18.58
CA GLY A 637 39.77 9.71 18.07
C GLY A 637 38.40 9.43 18.72
N VAL A 638 38.42 8.97 19.98
CA VAL A 638 37.21 8.80 20.81
C VAL A 638 36.86 10.09 21.56
N THR A 639 35.62 10.22 22.03
CA THR A 639 35.18 11.40 22.81
C THR A 639 35.82 11.47 24.19
N ASN A 640 35.97 10.32 24.87
CA ASN A 640 36.68 10.17 26.14
C ASN A 640 37.15 8.71 26.30
N PRO A 641 38.46 8.40 26.34
CA PRO A 641 38.96 7.03 26.38
C PRO A 641 38.73 6.31 27.71
N GLU A 642 38.29 7.00 28.77
CA GLU A 642 37.90 6.37 30.04
C GLU A 642 36.39 6.11 30.14
N ASP A 643 35.62 6.47 29.11
CA ASP A 643 34.18 6.18 29.10
C ASP A 643 33.94 4.66 29.05
N THR A 644 33.01 4.21 29.88
CA THR A 644 32.58 2.82 29.99
C THR A 644 32.12 2.22 28.66
N LYS A 645 31.64 3.02 27.70
CA LYS A 645 31.28 2.54 26.35
C LYS A 645 32.47 1.97 25.55
N HIS A 646 33.70 2.29 25.95
CA HIS A 646 34.92 1.74 25.37
C HIS A 646 35.46 0.53 26.15
N GLN A 647 34.80 0.11 27.23
CA GLN A 647 35.14 -1.10 27.95
C GLN A 647 34.98 -2.31 27.00
N GLY A 648 36.01 -3.14 26.88
CA GLY A 648 36.05 -4.27 25.92
C GLY A 648 36.48 -3.91 24.49
N THR A 649 36.61 -2.62 24.17
CA THR A 649 37.16 -2.19 22.89
C THR A 649 38.68 -2.36 22.92
N ILE A 650 39.21 -3.22 22.06
CA ILE A 650 40.65 -3.50 21.97
C ILE A 650 41.32 -2.47 21.06
N PHE A 651 40.65 -2.09 19.96
CA PHE A 651 41.18 -1.15 18.99
C PHE A 651 40.06 -0.27 18.41
N GLN A 652 40.28 1.05 18.33
CA GLN A 652 39.44 1.96 17.56
C GLN A 652 40.29 3.09 16.97
N ILE A 653 40.09 3.38 15.68
CA ILE A 653 40.71 4.52 15.00
C ILE A 653 39.70 5.23 14.09
N GLY A 654 39.59 6.54 14.22
CA GLY A 654 38.67 7.38 13.43
C GLY A 654 37.92 8.38 14.32
N GLU A 655 37.05 9.19 13.72
CA GLU A 655 36.33 10.25 14.44
C GLU A 655 34.95 9.74 14.89
N GLU A 656 34.84 9.40 16.18
CA GLU A 656 33.64 8.83 16.79
C GLU A 656 32.42 9.75 16.60
N ASN A 657 32.62 11.07 16.66
CA ASN A 657 31.55 12.06 16.57
C ASN A 657 30.87 12.13 15.21
N THR A 658 31.61 11.79 14.14
CA THR A 658 31.07 11.79 12.77
C THR A 658 30.55 10.42 12.36
N GLY A 659 30.59 9.43 13.25
CA GLY A 659 30.28 8.03 12.92
C GLY A 659 31.24 7.46 11.87
N THR A 660 32.47 7.99 11.77
CA THR A 660 33.46 7.60 10.76
C THR A 660 34.68 6.98 11.44
N TYR A 661 34.62 5.69 11.74
CA TYR A 661 35.69 4.99 12.46
C TYR A 661 35.75 3.50 12.16
N ILE A 662 36.90 2.91 12.41
CA ILE A 662 37.12 1.47 12.41
C ILE A 662 37.28 1.02 13.86
N LYS A 663 36.48 0.05 14.29
CA LYS A 663 36.46 -0.45 15.67
C LYS A 663 36.57 -1.96 15.71
N LEU A 664 37.38 -2.47 16.63
CA LEU A 664 37.51 -3.87 17.00
C LEU A 664 37.15 -4.01 18.48
N THR A 665 35.98 -4.60 18.74
CA THR A 665 35.46 -4.87 20.08
C THR A 665 35.18 -6.36 20.17
N ASP A 666 35.71 -7.02 21.20
CA ASP A 666 35.47 -8.44 21.47
C ASP A 666 35.60 -9.36 20.22
N GLY A 667 36.59 -9.07 19.37
CA GLY A 667 36.90 -9.87 18.17
C GLY A 667 36.09 -9.55 16.90
N LYS A 668 35.20 -8.55 16.90
CA LYS A 668 34.45 -8.11 15.70
C LYS A 668 34.97 -6.78 15.16
N LEU A 669 35.39 -6.76 13.89
CA LEU A 669 35.82 -5.57 13.16
C LEU A 669 34.60 -4.89 12.50
N LYS A 670 34.39 -3.61 12.79
CA LYS A 670 33.36 -2.75 12.19
C LYS A 670 34.03 -1.53 11.54
N GLN A 671 33.66 -1.18 10.31
CA GLN A 671 34.06 0.08 9.67
C GLN A 671 32.81 0.90 9.36
N GLU A 672 32.68 2.06 9.99
CA GLU A 672 31.56 2.99 9.84
C GLU A 672 32.08 4.25 9.12
N VAL A 673 31.33 4.78 8.17
CA VAL A 673 31.60 6.06 7.49
C VAL A 673 30.32 6.88 7.48
N ALA A 674 30.37 8.09 8.07
CA ALA A 674 29.22 8.97 8.26
C ALA A 674 28.01 8.29 8.94
N GLY A 675 28.26 7.36 9.89
CA GLY A 675 27.22 6.61 10.61
C GLY A 675 26.65 5.40 9.86
N THR A 676 27.23 5.02 8.73
CA THR A 676 26.83 3.85 7.93
C THR A 676 27.95 2.81 7.89
N ASP A 677 27.62 1.54 8.14
CA ASP A 677 28.60 0.44 8.10
C ASP A 677 28.98 0.06 6.65
N LEU A 678 30.27 0.07 6.32
CA LEU A 678 30.79 -0.11 4.96
C LEU A 678 30.70 -1.56 4.45
N ALA A 679 30.39 -2.52 5.33
CA ALA A 679 30.18 -3.92 4.93
C ALA A 679 29.06 -4.08 3.88
N ASN A 680 28.08 -3.17 3.84
CA ASN A 680 26.98 -3.19 2.88
C ASN A 680 27.37 -2.77 1.44
N PHE A 681 28.49 -2.05 1.23
CA PHE A 681 28.96 -1.64 -0.11
C PHE A 681 29.60 -2.80 -0.89
N VAL A 682 30.13 -3.80 -0.18
CA VAL A 682 30.83 -4.96 -0.78
C VAL A 682 29.84 -6.04 -1.24
N ASP A 683 28.65 -6.11 -0.63
CA ASP A 683 27.60 -7.08 -1.02
C ASP A 683 26.97 -6.80 -2.39
N ASP A 684 27.00 -5.55 -2.87
CA ASP A 684 26.55 -5.19 -4.23
C ASP A 684 27.46 -5.74 -5.33
N ILE A 685 28.75 -5.95 -5.03
CA ILE A 685 29.69 -6.66 -5.91
C ILE A 685 29.35 -8.16 -5.94
N GLY A 686 28.89 -8.73 -4.82
CA GLY A 686 28.53 -10.15 -4.67
C GLY A 686 27.27 -10.60 -5.44
N LYS A 687 26.38 -9.67 -5.79
CA LYS A 687 25.17 -9.93 -6.61
C LYS A 687 25.43 -9.93 -8.13
N GLY A 688 26.69 -9.82 -8.56
CA GLY A 688 27.10 -10.02 -9.96
C GLY A 688 26.72 -8.89 -10.93
N LYS A 689 26.49 -7.66 -10.43
CA LYS A 689 26.26 -6.48 -11.28
C LYS A 689 27.60 -5.73 -11.44
N PHE A 690 28.30 -5.96 -12.56
CA PHE A 690 29.51 -5.22 -12.93
C PHE A 690 29.20 -4.25 -14.08
N GLU A 691 29.12 -2.96 -13.78
CA GLU A 691 28.79 -1.92 -14.76
C GLU A 691 30.09 -1.26 -15.26
N ILE A 692 30.51 -1.59 -16.49
CA ILE A 692 31.64 -0.93 -17.16
C ILE A 692 31.09 0.35 -17.81
N ASN A 693 31.52 1.51 -17.30
CA ASN A 693 31.12 2.80 -17.84
C ASN A 693 32.29 3.49 -18.55
N ALA A 694 32.06 4.70 -19.06
CA ALA A 694 33.02 5.46 -19.87
C ALA A 694 34.37 5.74 -19.17
N ASN A 695 34.46 5.58 -17.85
CA ASN A 695 35.66 5.84 -17.06
C ASN A 695 36.41 4.57 -16.65
N THR A 696 35.96 3.38 -17.06
CA THR A 696 36.57 2.09 -16.69
C THR A 696 37.64 1.66 -17.71
N GLN A 697 38.91 1.55 -17.29
CA GLN A 697 40.00 0.97 -18.11
C GLN A 697 40.29 -0.47 -17.68
N VAL A 698 40.28 -1.41 -18.64
CA VAL A 698 40.72 -2.80 -18.41
C VAL A 698 42.10 -2.98 -19.02
N ASN A 699 43.10 -3.25 -18.17
CA ASN A 699 44.48 -3.46 -18.60
C ASN A 699 44.79 -4.97 -18.51
N GLY A 700 44.48 -5.72 -19.58
CA GLY A 700 44.58 -7.18 -19.63
C GLY A 700 43.54 -7.81 -20.57
N VAL A 701 43.31 -9.12 -20.47
CA VAL A 701 42.28 -9.85 -21.24
C VAL A 701 40.99 -9.94 -20.43
N LEU A 702 39.85 -9.58 -21.04
CA LEU A 702 38.50 -9.72 -20.47
C LEU A 702 37.81 -10.95 -21.06
N GLU A 703 37.53 -11.96 -20.23
CA GLU A 703 36.76 -13.15 -20.61
C GLU A 703 35.34 -13.10 -20.03
N VAL A 704 34.33 -13.41 -20.85
CA VAL A 704 32.92 -13.37 -20.46
C VAL A 704 32.22 -14.65 -20.88
N TYR A 705 31.71 -15.41 -19.90
CA TYR A 705 30.99 -16.66 -20.12
C TYR A 705 29.47 -16.44 -20.00
N SER A 706 28.70 -16.85 -21.01
CA SER A 706 27.23 -16.75 -21.01
C SER A 706 26.60 -18.08 -21.37
N ASN A 707 25.75 -18.59 -20.48
CA ASN A 707 25.24 -19.95 -20.59
C ASN A 707 24.13 -20.15 -21.63
N ASN A 708 23.73 -19.14 -22.43
CA ASN A 708 22.86 -19.32 -23.63
C ASN A 708 22.53 -18.06 -24.46
N LYS A 709 23.10 -16.86 -24.19
CA LYS A 709 22.68 -15.63 -24.88
C LYS A 709 23.75 -14.92 -25.74
N GLY A 710 24.99 -15.40 -25.74
CA GLY A 710 26.10 -14.78 -26.48
C GLY A 710 26.47 -13.40 -25.93
N LEU A 711 27.53 -12.79 -26.46
CA LEU A 711 27.87 -11.40 -26.18
C LEU A 711 26.98 -10.49 -27.03
N ILE A 712 26.28 -9.55 -26.38
CA ILE A 712 25.45 -8.56 -27.07
C ILE A 712 25.95 -7.17 -26.66
N SER A 713 26.44 -6.42 -27.63
CA SER A 713 26.84 -5.02 -27.47
C SER A 713 25.81 -4.12 -28.16
N TYR A 714 25.44 -3.04 -27.47
CA TYR A 714 24.54 -1.99 -27.96
C TYR A 714 25.32 -0.66 -28.00
N ASP A 715 25.06 0.19 -28.98
CA ASP A 715 25.61 1.56 -29.04
C ASP A 715 24.79 2.58 -28.22
N GLY A 716 24.00 2.09 -27.26
CA GLY A 716 23.16 2.87 -26.36
C GLY A 716 22.71 2.05 -25.13
N THR A 717 22.07 2.70 -24.15
CA THR A 717 21.79 2.15 -22.82
C THR A 717 20.85 0.93 -22.78
N THR A 718 20.05 0.69 -23.83
CA THR A 718 19.14 -0.47 -23.93
C THR A 718 19.01 -0.97 -25.37
N GLN A 719 18.56 -2.23 -25.54
CA GLN A 719 18.34 -2.87 -26.84
C GLN A 719 17.43 -2.05 -27.78
N ALA A 720 16.46 -1.32 -27.22
CA ALA A 720 15.47 -0.58 -27.98
C ALA A 720 16.03 0.70 -28.63
N ASN A 721 17.13 1.24 -28.10
CA ASN A 721 17.68 2.54 -28.51
C ASN A 721 18.96 2.42 -29.35
N SER A 722 19.38 1.19 -29.67
CA SER A 722 20.63 0.91 -30.39
C SER A 722 20.41 1.00 -31.89
N THR A 723 21.22 1.78 -32.60
CA THR A 723 21.11 1.92 -34.07
C THR A 723 21.96 0.88 -34.83
N LYS A 724 22.90 0.23 -34.13
CA LYS A 724 23.67 -0.92 -34.63
C LYS A 724 23.64 -2.06 -33.63
N ARG A 725 23.65 -3.30 -34.12
CA ARG A 725 23.61 -4.51 -33.30
C ARG A 725 24.68 -5.48 -33.77
N ILE A 726 25.55 -5.93 -32.86
CA ILE A 726 26.47 -7.03 -33.10
C ILE A 726 26.01 -8.23 -32.28
N VAL A 727 25.73 -9.34 -32.94
CA VAL A 727 25.35 -10.61 -32.30
C VAL A 727 26.34 -11.68 -32.73
N ILE A 728 27.12 -12.18 -31.78
CA ILE A 728 27.98 -13.34 -32.01
C ILE A 728 27.26 -14.54 -31.38
N LYS A 729 26.85 -15.50 -32.22
CA LYS A 729 26.23 -16.76 -31.78
C LYS A 729 26.86 -17.94 -32.51
N GLY A 730 27.45 -18.86 -31.75
CA GLY A 730 27.83 -20.21 -32.21
C GLY A 730 29.11 -20.34 -33.03
N GLY A 731 30.07 -19.42 -32.96
CA GLY A 731 31.35 -19.53 -33.67
C GLY A 731 32.54 -19.00 -32.87
N GLU A 732 33.69 -19.62 -33.05
CA GLU A 732 34.99 -19.15 -32.59
C GLU A 732 35.38 -17.87 -33.36
N ILE A 733 35.87 -16.84 -32.66
CA ILE A 733 36.40 -15.63 -33.28
C ILE A 733 37.93 -15.73 -33.28
N LEU A 734 38.50 -16.12 -34.43
CA LEU A 734 39.93 -16.04 -34.68
C LEU A 734 40.28 -14.66 -35.25
N PHE A 735 41.15 -13.92 -34.56
CA PHE A 735 41.85 -12.80 -35.17
C PHE A 735 43.17 -13.32 -35.75
N GLN A 736 43.27 -13.29 -37.07
CA GLN A 736 44.53 -13.47 -37.78
C GLN A 736 44.86 -12.13 -38.45
N GLU A 737 45.86 -11.42 -37.93
CA GLU A 737 46.52 -10.37 -38.71
C GLU A 737 47.32 -11.05 -39.82
N LYS A 738 47.06 -10.64 -41.06
CA LYS A 738 47.87 -11.02 -42.21
C LYS A 738 48.81 -9.84 -42.52
N GLY A 739 50.04 -9.93 -42.04
CA GLY A 739 51.12 -8.98 -42.29
C GLY A 739 51.98 -8.75 -41.06
#